data_AF-A0A959SMK6-F1
#
_entry.id   AF-A0A959SMK6-F1
#
_cell.length_a   1.000
_cell.length_b   1.000
_cell.length_c   1.000
_cell.angle_alpha   90.00
_cell.angle_beta   90.00
_cell.angle_gamma   90.00
#
_symmetry.space_group_name_H-M   'P 1'
#
loop_
_entity.id
_entity.type
_entity.pdbx_description
1 polymer ?
#
loop_
_entity_poly.entity_id
_entity_poly.type
_entity_poly.pdbx_seq_one_letter_code
_entity_poly.pdbx_strand_id
1 'polypeptide(L)'
;MNIPASLLRTLVHLVAIALLTVPEVAAQIPDQCLEIESILVDACNPSDQCPGSTEGQNEMVRFKTGPVAIALNELEADWPNNPWRGLAQNANTASITAQLNATIENCGFLIEPPNGIIPPGSTVLMVTSPEMCLAGNSFTALADTLYLIFQVTGNTQGHFANSPASGQAISPTPPAGNSERTLVLTYLPTGCSDEVTYIRELLVNNQGTYGGQSGESDGSTVVFSWPGVPVATYVNYGCQAPFEPLLVQAEVEGSLCGGAGTVTLTGAVVGGGFSSVLWTGGTGTFADPTALGTTYTAGSGDNDAVILQLCVQTDCADPICTLVTVPAGDGPSVSITADGPLTLCPGDQLVLSASGADSYVWSTSATTSNITITEPGTYLVTGTNACGTGSAEVTVLAGTGILVEIIGDTEICPGESTVLTATGATSYVWNTQATTASITVTSPGTYSVTGTNACGTATDLVTVTEAPGPTVMISGSTEICQGGSTTLTASGADSYTWSTTESTASITVSTAGVYTVTGTNACGAATISAEVLELDLPSVVITGDTIICQGSSTVLTASGTGPFTWSNGQSGASITVSQPGTYVATASNSCGSASTGVTVAMVMISSSFAAQPNSGSAPLNVQFSNGSTPADATFVWDFADGGGSDVPDPIHLFTEPGTYIVELLVSSNGCTAVSTSTVVVTVPVEIPESSLFVPNVFTPNGDQMNDVYALTAVNIASLNMRIFNRWGQLVNELDRVGEVWDGRSLSGSLVPDGTYFYTIEAKGLDGRSYDLKGHVTVLR
;
A
#
# COMPACT_ATOMS: atom_id res chain seq x y z
N MET A 1 -28.77 -5.65 -17.88
CA MET A 1 -29.70 -6.40 -18.75
C MET A 1 -30.33 -7.48 -17.89
N ASN A 2 -31.41 -7.14 -17.19
CA ASN A 2 -32.19 -8.04 -16.34
C ASN A 2 -33.65 -7.80 -16.71
N ILE A 3 -34.31 -8.80 -17.29
CA ILE A 3 -35.73 -8.73 -17.66
C ILE A 3 -36.51 -9.38 -16.51
N PRO A 4 -37.44 -8.69 -15.84
CA PRO A 4 -38.25 -9.28 -14.78
C PRO A 4 -39.39 -10.14 -15.35
N ALA A 5 -39.68 -11.23 -14.63
CA ALA A 5 -40.70 -12.23 -14.94
C ALA A 5 -42.14 -11.73 -14.70
N SER A 6 -42.60 -10.73 -15.47
CA SER A 6 -43.99 -10.24 -15.42
C SER A 6 -44.68 -10.17 -16.79
N LEU A 7 -44.24 -10.97 -17.76
CA LEU A 7 -44.75 -10.96 -19.15
C LEU A 7 -45.41 -12.29 -19.58
N LEU A 8 -45.94 -13.06 -18.62
CA LEU A 8 -46.58 -14.36 -18.87
C LEU A 8 -48.00 -14.47 -18.27
N ARG A 9 -48.79 -13.38 -18.30
CA ARG A 9 -50.22 -13.40 -17.94
C ARG A 9 -51.11 -12.55 -18.85
N THR A 10 -50.67 -12.28 -20.07
CA THR A 10 -51.45 -11.49 -21.04
C THR A 10 -51.57 -12.25 -22.36
N LEU A 11 -52.22 -13.43 -22.33
CA LEU A 11 -52.56 -14.15 -23.57
C LEU A 11 -53.75 -15.13 -23.42
N VAL A 12 -54.79 -14.76 -22.65
CA VAL A 12 -56.01 -15.61 -22.52
C VAL A 12 -57.32 -14.85 -22.71
N HIS A 13 -57.35 -13.52 -22.91
CA HIS A 13 -58.61 -12.77 -23.04
C HIS A 13 -58.65 -11.86 -24.27
N LEU A 14 -58.41 -12.44 -25.45
CA LEU A 14 -58.69 -11.78 -26.72
C LEU A 14 -59.01 -12.83 -27.80
N VAL A 15 -60.03 -13.65 -27.51
CA VAL A 15 -60.93 -14.16 -28.55
C VAL A 15 -62.30 -13.65 -28.14
N ALA A 16 -62.54 -12.38 -28.46
CA ALA A 16 -63.89 -11.88 -28.58
C ALA A 16 -64.53 -12.71 -29.71
N ILE A 17 -65.32 -13.70 -29.32
CA ILE A 17 -66.25 -14.36 -30.21
C ILE A 17 -67.19 -13.25 -30.66
N ALA A 18 -66.97 -12.75 -31.87
CA ALA A 18 -67.99 -12.03 -32.59
C ALA A 18 -69.12 -13.03 -32.80
N LEU A 19 -70.14 -12.97 -31.93
CA LEU A 19 -71.44 -13.56 -32.20
C LEU A 19 -72.00 -12.84 -33.43
N LEU A 20 -71.61 -13.31 -34.61
CA LEU A 20 -72.48 -13.29 -35.77
C LEU A 20 -73.58 -14.29 -35.46
N THR A 21 -74.76 -13.77 -35.13
CA THR A 21 -76.00 -14.53 -35.12
C THR A 21 -76.13 -15.23 -36.47
N VAL A 22 -75.76 -16.50 -36.53
CA VAL A 22 -76.14 -17.35 -37.66
C VAL A 22 -77.62 -17.64 -37.44
N PRO A 23 -78.52 -17.18 -38.33
CA PRO A 23 -79.92 -17.56 -38.22
C PRO A 23 -79.98 -19.07 -38.32
N GLU A 24 -80.78 -19.69 -37.46
CA GLU A 24 -81.14 -21.10 -37.51
C GLU A 24 -81.68 -21.39 -38.93
N VAL A 25 -80.81 -21.93 -39.80
CA VAL A 25 -81.15 -22.21 -41.19
C VAL A 25 -81.99 -23.49 -41.16
N ALA A 26 -83.32 -23.34 -41.25
CA ALA A 26 -84.22 -24.45 -41.53
C ALA A 26 -83.64 -25.26 -42.70
N ALA A 27 -83.64 -26.60 -42.61
CA ALA A 27 -83.02 -27.51 -43.56
C ALA A 27 -83.44 -27.23 -45.01
N GLN A 28 -82.74 -26.34 -45.70
CA GLN A 28 -83.08 -25.93 -47.06
C GLN A 28 -82.67 -27.06 -48.02
N ILE A 29 -83.54 -27.37 -48.98
CA ILE A 29 -83.23 -28.29 -50.07
C ILE A 29 -82.28 -27.52 -51.01
N PRO A 30 -81.13 -28.09 -51.42
CA PRO A 30 -80.22 -27.41 -52.32
C PRO A 30 -80.94 -26.97 -53.60
N ASP A 31 -80.67 -25.73 -54.05
CA ASP A 31 -81.16 -25.23 -55.35
C ASP A 31 -80.50 -26.00 -56.51
N GLN A 32 -79.31 -26.56 -56.26
CA GLN A 32 -78.62 -27.51 -57.13
C GLN A 32 -79.12 -28.95 -56.90
N CYS A 33 -78.78 -29.88 -57.79
CA CYS A 33 -79.21 -31.28 -57.71
C CYS A 33 -78.59 -32.07 -56.53
N LEU A 34 -77.44 -31.63 -56.01
CA LEU A 34 -76.64 -32.29 -54.98
C LEU A 34 -75.90 -31.22 -54.17
N GLU A 35 -75.57 -31.49 -52.91
CA GLU A 35 -74.73 -30.64 -52.05
C GLU A 35 -73.94 -31.51 -51.07
N ILE A 36 -72.61 -31.45 -51.10
CA ILE A 36 -71.71 -32.20 -50.22
C ILE A 36 -71.58 -31.47 -48.89
N GLU A 37 -72.09 -32.07 -47.83
CA GLU A 37 -72.14 -31.43 -46.51
C GLU A 37 -70.91 -31.78 -45.68
N SER A 38 -70.45 -33.04 -45.75
CA SER A 38 -69.25 -33.47 -45.05
C SER A 38 -68.65 -34.74 -45.62
N ILE A 39 -67.37 -34.94 -45.33
CA ILE A 39 -66.60 -36.11 -45.73
C ILE A 39 -65.86 -36.67 -44.51
N LEU A 40 -66.03 -37.97 -44.25
CA LEU A 40 -65.19 -38.70 -43.32
C LEU A 40 -63.93 -39.11 -44.07
N VAL A 41 -62.87 -38.34 -43.82
CA VAL A 41 -61.62 -38.39 -44.58
C VAL A 41 -60.72 -39.46 -44.00
N ASP A 42 -60.49 -39.47 -42.69
CA ASP A 42 -59.69 -40.48 -41.97
C ASP A 42 -60.66 -41.39 -41.19
N ALA A 43 -61.11 -42.46 -41.85
CA ALA A 43 -62.16 -43.32 -41.31
C ALA A 43 -61.58 -44.39 -40.38
N CYS A 44 -62.29 -44.68 -39.30
CA CYS A 44 -61.81 -45.67 -38.35
C CYS A 44 -61.72 -47.08 -38.95
N ASN A 45 -60.54 -47.69 -38.78
CA ASN A 45 -60.29 -49.08 -39.14
C ASN A 45 -59.45 -49.79 -38.06
N PRO A 46 -60.04 -50.08 -36.89
CA PRO A 46 -59.37 -50.82 -35.83
C PRO A 46 -59.04 -52.23 -36.31
N SER A 47 -57.76 -52.47 -36.61
CA SER A 47 -57.25 -53.76 -37.11
C SER A 47 -57.59 -54.96 -36.21
N ASP A 48 -57.82 -54.72 -34.92
CA ASP A 48 -58.22 -55.72 -33.93
C ASP A 48 -59.72 -56.07 -33.98
N GLN A 49 -60.58 -55.15 -34.44
CA GLN A 49 -62.04 -55.35 -34.46
C GLN A 49 -62.54 -55.83 -35.83
N CYS A 50 -61.82 -55.51 -36.92
CA CYS A 50 -62.15 -55.93 -38.28
C CYS A 50 -60.91 -56.42 -39.05
N PRO A 51 -60.44 -57.66 -38.81
CA PRO A 51 -59.25 -58.19 -39.48
C PRO A 51 -59.40 -58.23 -41.00
N GLY A 52 -58.50 -57.57 -41.71
CA GLY A 52 -58.48 -57.54 -43.18
C GLY A 52 -59.27 -56.41 -43.84
N SER A 53 -59.96 -55.56 -43.07
CA SER A 53 -60.51 -54.30 -43.59
C SER A 53 -59.40 -53.26 -43.74
N THR A 54 -59.56 -52.37 -44.71
CA THR A 54 -58.69 -51.20 -44.94
C THR A 54 -59.48 -49.93 -44.70
N GLU A 55 -58.82 -48.89 -44.20
CA GLU A 55 -59.37 -47.55 -43.98
C GLU A 55 -60.20 -47.04 -45.15
N GLY A 56 -59.70 -47.17 -46.38
CA GLY A 56 -60.39 -46.72 -47.58
C GLY A 56 -61.71 -47.45 -47.93
N GLN A 57 -62.07 -48.51 -47.21
CA GLN A 57 -63.40 -49.13 -47.31
C GLN A 57 -64.44 -48.45 -46.39
N ASN A 58 -63.98 -47.63 -45.44
CA ASN A 58 -64.78 -47.04 -44.37
C ASN A 58 -64.99 -45.53 -44.56
N GLU A 59 -64.28 -44.90 -45.49
CA GLU A 59 -64.49 -43.49 -45.85
C GLU A 59 -65.91 -43.25 -46.33
N MET A 60 -66.46 -42.08 -46.00
CA MET A 60 -67.85 -41.74 -46.28
C MET A 60 -68.00 -40.32 -46.80
N VAL A 61 -69.02 -40.11 -47.63
CA VAL A 61 -69.48 -38.77 -48.05
C VAL A 61 -70.93 -38.62 -47.61
N ARG A 62 -71.21 -37.55 -46.86
CA ARG A 62 -72.60 -37.13 -46.59
C ARG A 62 -72.94 -35.97 -47.51
N PHE A 63 -74.04 -36.10 -48.24
CA PHE A 63 -74.53 -35.08 -49.15
C PHE A 63 -76.06 -35.05 -49.16
N LYS A 64 -76.63 -33.93 -49.60
CA LYS A 64 -78.08 -33.74 -49.72
C LYS A 64 -78.49 -33.67 -51.19
N THR A 65 -79.61 -34.29 -51.55
CA THR A 65 -80.16 -34.20 -52.90
C THR A 65 -81.10 -33.01 -53.04
N GLY A 66 -81.12 -32.44 -54.23
CA GLY A 66 -82.07 -31.40 -54.65
C GLY A 66 -83.49 -31.96 -54.87
N PRO A 67 -84.35 -31.22 -55.59
CA PRO A 67 -85.77 -31.56 -55.74
C PRO A 67 -86.07 -32.70 -56.73
N VAL A 68 -85.05 -33.37 -57.28
CA VAL A 68 -85.20 -34.44 -58.28
C VAL A 68 -84.71 -35.75 -57.70
N ALA A 69 -85.43 -36.85 -57.97
CA ALA A 69 -85.02 -38.19 -57.58
C ALA A 69 -83.82 -38.65 -58.44
N ILE A 70 -82.86 -39.35 -57.83
CA ILE A 70 -81.60 -39.73 -58.49
C ILE A 70 -81.49 -41.25 -58.53
N ALA A 71 -81.41 -41.84 -59.73
CA ALA A 71 -81.11 -43.26 -59.85
C ALA A 71 -79.62 -43.52 -59.58
N LEU A 72 -79.27 -44.64 -58.94
CA LEU A 72 -77.87 -44.92 -58.56
C LEU A 72 -76.90 -44.97 -59.76
N ASN A 73 -77.39 -45.32 -60.95
CA ASN A 73 -76.57 -45.33 -62.18
C ASN A 73 -76.42 -43.96 -62.85
N GLU A 74 -77.04 -42.91 -62.30
CA GLU A 74 -76.99 -41.53 -62.77
C GLU A 74 -76.08 -40.65 -61.89
N LEU A 75 -75.51 -41.21 -60.82
CA LEU A 75 -74.58 -40.53 -59.92
C LEU A 75 -73.14 -40.98 -60.21
N GLU A 76 -72.23 -40.02 -60.27
CA GLU A 76 -70.80 -40.22 -60.43
C GLU A 76 -70.02 -39.41 -59.39
N ALA A 77 -68.89 -39.95 -58.92
CA ALA A 77 -67.97 -39.26 -58.02
C ALA A 77 -66.56 -39.22 -58.62
N ASP A 78 -65.98 -38.04 -58.72
CA ASP A 78 -64.56 -37.85 -59.03
C ASP A 78 -63.77 -37.76 -57.73
N TRP A 79 -63.08 -38.85 -57.37
CA TRP A 79 -62.34 -38.92 -56.11
C TRP A 79 -60.92 -38.34 -56.27
N PRO A 80 -60.36 -37.71 -55.23
CA PRO A 80 -59.00 -37.18 -55.28
C PRO A 80 -57.89 -38.20 -55.63
N ASN A 81 -58.09 -39.48 -55.30
CA ASN A 81 -57.02 -40.49 -55.38
C ASN A 81 -57.39 -41.78 -56.15
N ASN A 82 -58.67 -42.04 -56.43
CA ASN A 82 -59.13 -43.31 -57.01
C ASN A 82 -60.15 -43.13 -58.14
N PRO A 83 -60.20 -44.01 -59.15
CA PRO A 83 -61.23 -43.94 -60.19
C PRO A 83 -62.62 -44.31 -59.64
N TRP A 84 -63.66 -43.67 -60.18
CA TRP A 84 -65.06 -44.06 -59.97
C TRP A 84 -65.33 -45.48 -60.46
N ARG A 85 -66.05 -46.28 -59.67
CA ARG A 85 -66.38 -47.68 -60.05
C ARG A 85 -67.88 -47.98 -60.12
N GLY A 86 -68.73 -47.01 -59.82
CA GLY A 86 -70.19 -47.17 -59.76
C GLY A 86 -70.69 -47.63 -58.40
N LEU A 87 -72.01 -47.68 -58.26
CA LEU A 87 -72.70 -48.03 -57.01
C LEU A 87 -73.20 -49.47 -57.01
N ALA A 88 -73.17 -50.10 -55.83
CA ALA A 88 -73.69 -51.42 -55.55
C ALA A 88 -75.04 -51.31 -54.82
N GLN A 89 -76.01 -52.12 -55.26
CA GLN A 89 -77.22 -52.41 -54.51
C GLN A 89 -77.56 -53.89 -54.71
N ASN A 90 -77.46 -54.66 -53.63
CA ASN A 90 -77.69 -56.10 -53.63
C ASN A 90 -78.01 -56.61 -52.21
N ALA A 91 -78.15 -57.93 -52.04
CA ALA A 91 -78.46 -58.52 -50.73
C ALA A 91 -77.41 -58.24 -49.64
N ASN A 92 -76.14 -58.01 -50.02
CA ASN A 92 -75.07 -57.70 -49.06
C ASN A 92 -75.22 -56.28 -48.50
N THR A 93 -75.46 -55.29 -49.37
CA THR A 93 -75.67 -53.88 -48.95
C THR A 93 -76.92 -53.74 -48.08
N ALA A 94 -77.99 -54.47 -48.40
CA ALA A 94 -79.20 -54.53 -47.57
C ALA A 94 -78.92 -55.13 -46.17
N SER A 95 -78.12 -56.21 -46.10
CA SER A 95 -77.72 -56.83 -44.84
C SER A 95 -76.86 -55.90 -43.98
N ILE A 96 -75.91 -55.19 -44.58
CA ILE A 96 -75.08 -54.20 -43.89
C ILE A 96 -75.93 -53.07 -43.32
N THR A 97 -76.84 -52.54 -44.12
CA THR A 97 -77.75 -51.46 -43.70
C THR A 97 -78.60 -51.89 -42.49
N ALA A 98 -79.12 -53.12 -42.49
CA ALA A 98 -79.87 -53.67 -41.36
C ALA A 98 -79.01 -53.84 -40.09
N GLN A 99 -77.75 -54.24 -40.24
CA GLN A 99 -76.82 -54.40 -39.11
C GLN A 99 -76.43 -53.05 -38.50
N LEU A 100 -76.14 -52.04 -39.32
CA LEU A 100 -75.85 -50.69 -38.83
C LEU A 100 -77.07 -50.08 -38.11
N ASN A 101 -78.28 -50.26 -38.67
CA ASN A 101 -79.52 -49.83 -38.01
C ASN A 101 -79.69 -50.41 -36.60
N ALA A 102 -79.26 -51.65 -36.36
CA ALA A 102 -79.38 -52.27 -35.05
C ALA A 102 -78.45 -51.66 -33.99
N THR A 103 -77.47 -50.83 -34.39
CA THR A 103 -76.51 -50.16 -33.49
C THR A 103 -76.93 -48.73 -33.12
N ILE A 104 -77.99 -48.21 -33.73
CA ILE A 104 -78.49 -46.85 -33.47
C ILE A 104 -79.29 -46.86 -32.16
N GLU A 105 -78.91 -46.02 -31.21
CA GLU A 105 -79.64 -45.85 -29.93
C GLU A 105 -80.59 -44.65 -29.97
N ASN A 106 -80.26 -43.63 -30.76
CA ASN A 106 -81.12 -42.48 -31.03
C ASN A 106 -82.21 -42.83 -32.07
N CYS A 107 -83.05 -41.86 -32.45
CA CYS A 107 -84.19 -42.09 -33.35
C CYS A 107 -83.84 -42.10 -34.85
N GLY A 108 -82.56 -42.11 -35.21
CA GLY A 108 -82.13 -42.14 -36.60
C GLY A 108 -82.40 -43.48 -37.29
N PHE A 109 -82.37 -43.47 -38.62
CA PHE A 109 -82.57 -44.68 -39.41
C PHE A 109 -81.82 -44.61 -40.74
N LEU A 110 -81.23 -45.74 -41.15
CA LEU A 110 -80.53 -45.91 -42.41
C LEU A 110 -81.43 -46.64 -43.41
N ILE A 111 -81.63 -46.08 -44.59
CA ILE A 111 -82.50 -46.64 -45.64
C ILE A 111 -81.68 -46.86 -46.90
N GLU A 112 -81.60 -48.10 -47.37
CA GLU A 112 -81.09 -48.32 -48.73
C GLU A 112 -82.15 -47.85 -49.75
N PRO A 113 -81.80 -47.03 -50.76
CA PRO A 113 -82.76 -46.45 -51.69
C PRO A 113 -83.67 -47.48 -52.37
N PRO A 114 -85.01 -47.40 -52.22
CA PRO A 114 -85.91 -48.36 -52.83
C PRO A 114 -85.76 -48.38 -54.36
N ASN A 115 -85.58 -49.58 -54.94
CA ASN A 115 -85.36 -49.78 -56.39
C ASN A 115 -84.16 -49.02 -56.96
N GLY A 116 -83.20 -48.62 -56.13
CA GLY A 116 -82.01 -47.90 -56.57
C GLY A 116 -82.31 -46.45 -56.95
N ILE A 117 -83.34 -45.86 -56.36
CA ILE A 117 -83.73 -44.47 -56.60
C ILE A 117 -83.70 -43.72 -55.27
N ILE A 118 -82.82 -42.74 -55.17
CA ILE A 118 -82.72 -41.81 -54.04
C ILE A 118 -83.87 -40.79 -54.16
N PRO A 119 -84.73 -40.64 -53.15
CA PRO A 119 -85.82 -39.67 -53.21
C PRO A 119 -85.35 -38.20 -53.22
N PRO A 120 -86.17 -37.27 -53.72
CA PRO A 120 -85.88 -35.82 -53.67
C PRO A 120 -85.67 -35.31 -52.24
N GLY A 121 -84.76 -34.34 -52.06
CA GLY A 121 -84.54 -33.67 -50.78
C GLY A 121 -83.94 -34.54 -49.69
N SER A 122 -83.38 -35.70 -50.06
CA SER A 122 -82.88 -36.70 -49.13
C SER A 122 -81.47 -36.37 -48.67
N THR A 123 -81.18 -36.64 -47.40
CA THR A 123 -79.80 -36.74 -46.93
C THR A 123 -79.29 -38.14 -47.24
N VAL A 124 -78.13 -38.21 -47.88
CA VAL A 124 -77.52 -39.45 -48.37
C VAL A 124 -76.15 -39.61 -47.72
N LEU A 125 -75.88 -40.83 -47.25
CA LEU A 125 -74.57 -41.26 -46.84
C LEU A 125 -74.04 -42.26 -47.85
N MET A 126 -72.98 -41.89 -48.56
CA MET A 126 -72.25 -42.76 -49.45
C MET A 126 -71.05 -43.38 -48.74
N VAL A 127 -71.02 -44.70 -48.65
CA VAL A 127 -69.88 -45.46 -48.15
C VAL A 127 -69.06 -45.96 -49.33
N THR A 128 -67.74 -45.83 -49.22
CA THR A 128 -66.79 -46.13 -50.29
C THR A 128 -66.70 -47.62 -50.68
N SER A 129 -67.17 -48.54 -49.82
CA SER A 129 -67.23 -49.97 -50.12
C SER A 129 -68.29 -50.72 -49.29
N PRO A 130 -68.93 -51.79 -49.82
CA PRO A 130 -69.72 -52.73 -49.03
C PRO A 130 -68.85 -53.72 -48.22
N GLU A 131 -67.54 -53.54 -48.19
CA GLU A 131 -66.61 -54.25 -47.30
C GLU A 131 -66.24 -53.43 -46.05
N MET A 132 -67.03 -52.40 -45.74
CA MET A 132 -66.82 -51.57 -44.56
C MET A 132 -66.83 -52.39 -43.25
N CYS A 133 -66.06 -51.93 -42.28
CA CYS A 133 -66.02 -52.43 -40.92
C CYS A 133 -67.21 -51.88 -40.11
N LEU A 134 -68.18 -52.76 -39.81
CA LEU A 134 -69.40 -52.40 -39.07
C LEU A 134 -69.14 -52.06 -37.59
N ALA A 135 -68.11 -52.66 -36.99
CA ALA A 135 -67.76 -52.39 -35.59
C ALA A 135 -66.86 -51.17 -35.41
N GLY A 136 -66.19 -50.75 -36.49
CA GLY A 136 -65.21 -49.65 -36.48
C GLY A 136 -65.83 -48.28 -36.63
N ASN A 137 -67.10 -48.19 -37.05
CA ASN A 137 -67.80 -46.92 -37.26
C ASN A 137 -69.12 -46.92 -36.48
N SER A 138 -69.30 -45.93 -35.62
CA SER A 138 -70.46 -45.73 -34.76
C SER A 138 -71.57 -44.94 -35.47
N PHE A 139 -72.78 -45.47 -35.36
CA PHE A 139 -74.03 -44.81 -35.74
C PHE A 139 -74.94 -44.58 -34.52
N THR A 140 -74.45 -44.85 -33.31
CA THR A 140 -75.24 -44.84 -32.06
C THR A 140 -75.98 -43.52 -31.85
N ALA A 141 -75.30 -42.40 -32.11
CA ALA A 141 -75.83 -41.06 -31.92
C ALA A 141 -76.71 -40.55 -33.09
N LEU A 142 -76.95 -41.34 -34.13
CA LEU A 142 -77.70 -40.89 -35.32
C LEU A 142 -79.12 -40.49 -34.92
N ALA A 143 -79.47 -39.22 -35.13
CA ALA A 143 -80.79 -38.68 -34.82
C ALA A 143 -81.66 -38.41 -36.07
N ASP A 144 -81.12 -38.66 -37.26
CA ASP A 144 -81.75 -38.35 -38.56
C ASP A 144 -81.92 -39.59 -39.45
N THR A 145 -82.77 -39.50 -40.48
CA THR A 145 -82.93 -40.54 -41.50
C THR A 145 -81.98 -40.30 -42.67
N LEU A 146 -81.05 -41.23 -42.91
CA LEU A 146 -80.10 -41.15 -44.02
C LEU A 146 -80.37 -42.25 -45.05
N TYR A 147 -80.27 -41.90 -46.33
CA TYR A 147 -80.23 -42.89 -47.40
C TYR A 147 -78.81 -43.42 -47.56
N LEU A 148 -78.61 -44.72 -47.36
CA LEU A 148 -77.30 -45.34 -47.38
C LEU A 148 -77.01 -45.97 -48.75
N ILE A 149 -75.93 -45.55 -49.39
CA ILE A 149 -75.48 -46.08 -50.69
C ILE A 149 -74.03 -46.54 -50.60
N PHE A 150 -73.66 -47.52 -51.44
CA PHE A 150 -72.32 -48.13 -51.39
C PHE A 150 -71.68 -48.10 -52.77
N GLN A 151 -70.43 -47.67 -52.88
CA GLN A 151 -69.65 -47.87 -54.10
C GLN A 151 -69.17 -49.33 -54.21
N VAL A 152 -69.07 -49.88 -55.43
CA VAL A 152 -68.64 -51.27 -55.64
C VAL A 152 -67.21 -51.55 -55.16
N THR A 153 -66.95 -52.77 -54.68
CA THR A 153 -65.66 -53.24 -54.11
C THR A 153 -64.49 -53.16 -55.10
N GLY A 154 -63.38 -52.50 -54.74
CA GLY A 154 -62.15 -52.55 -55.54
C GLY A 154 -61.14 -51.42 -55.34
N ASN A 155 -61.43 -50.43 -54.49
CA ASN A 155 -60.52 -49.34 -54.14
C ASN A 155 -60.24 -49.39 -52.63
N THR A 156 -59.08 -49.93 -52.22
CA THR A 156 -58.72 -50.12 -50.80
C THR A 156 -57.61 -49.18 -50.31
N GLN A 157 -57.13 -48.26 -51.16
CA GLN A 157 -55.99 -47.36 -50.87
C GLN A 157 -56.41 -45.99 -50.29
N GLY A 158 -57.70 -45.81 -49.96
CA GLY A 158 -58.24 -44.51 -49.53
C GLY A 158 -58.58 -43.60 -50.71
N HIS A 159 -59.83 -43.16 -50.79
CA HIS A 159 -60.40 -42.26 -51.77
C HIS A 159 -59.91 -40.82 -51.60
N PHE A 160 -59.67 -40.41 -50.36
CA PHE A 160 -59.38 -39.02 -50.05
C PHE A 160 -57.89 -38.71 -49.98
N ALA A 161 -57.00 -39.71 -49.94
CA ALA A 161 -55.57 -39.51 -49.70
C ALA A 161 -55.34 -38.66 -48.43
N ASN A 162 -56.01 -39.12 -47.38
CA ASN A 162 -56.27 -38.49 -46.11
C ASN A 162 -55.06 -38.32 -45.17
N SER A 163 -53.94 -39.03 -45.36
CA SER A 163 -52.81 -38.92 -44.41
C SER A 163 -52.24 -37.49 -44.34
N PRO A 164 -52.41 -36.75 -43.21
CA PRO A 164 -51.37 -35.84 -42.78
C PRO A 164 -50.19 -36.73 -42.38
N ALA A 165 -48.97 -36.37 -42.78
CA ALA A 165 -47.81 -37.28 -42.71
C ALA A 165 -47.70 -37.98 -41.34
N SER A 166 -47.98 -39.28 -41.31
CA SER A 166 -47.90 -40.13 -40.12
C SER A 166 -46.58 -39.88 -39.38
N GLY A 167 -46.65 -39.56 -38.07
CA GLY A 167 -45.48 -39.24 -37.27
C GLY A 167 -45.03 -37.77 -37.28
N GLN A 168 -45.85 -36.84 -37.80
CA GLN A 168 -45.66 -35.41 -37.54
C GLN A 168 -45.94 -35.05 -36.07
N ALA A 169 -45.21 -34.07 -35.56
CA ALA A 169 -45.35 -33.60 -34.18
C ALA A 169 -46.73 -32.98 -33.97
N ILE A 170 -47.38 -33.34 -32.86
CA ILE A 170 -48.65 -32.76 -32.43
C ILE A 170 -48.48 -31.25 -32.27
N SER A 171 -49.34 -30.47 -32.93
CA SER A 171 -49.35 -29.01 -32.89
C SER A 171 -50.71 -28.48 -32.46
N PRO A 172 -50.79 -27.59 -31.45
CA PRO A 172 -52.02 -26.89 -31.11
C PRO A 172 -52.35 -25.75 -32.09
N THR A 173 -51.41 -25.39 -32.97
CA THR A 173 -51.58 -24.35 -34.00
C THR A 173 -51.75 -24.97 -35.40
N PRO A 174 -52.64 -24.44 -36.25
CA PRO A 174 -52.83 -24.95 -37.61
C PRO A 174 -51.53 -24.88 -38.42
N PRO A 175 -51.06 -25.98 -39.04
CA PRO A 175 -49.90 -25.95 -39.91
C PRO A 175 -50.23 -25.21 -41.22
N ALA A 176 -49.19 -24.70 -41.91
CA ALA A 176 -49.37 -24.20 -43.26
C ALA A 176 -49.72 -25.36 -44.19
N GLY A 177 -50.93 -25.36 -44.74
CA GLY A 177 -51.40 -26.41 -45.65
C GLY A 177 -51.44 -25.93 -47.10
N ASN A 178 -50.91 -26.75 -48.01
CA ASN A 178 -50.88 -26.47 -49.45
C ASN A 178 -51.24 -27.71 -50.31
N SER A 179 -51.67 -28.81 -49.69
CA SER A 179 -52.10 -30.01 -50.40
C SER A 179 -53.62 -30.06 -50.49
N GLU A 180 -54.19 -29.24 -51.38
CA GLU A 180 -55.62 -29.27 -51.68
C GLU A 180 -56.05 -30.62 -52.29
N ARG A 181 -57.24 -31.07 -51.91
CA ARG A 181 -57.91 -32.28 -52.39
C ARG A 181 -59.34 -31.94 -52.72
N THR A 182 -59.80 -32.38 -53.89
CA THR A 182 -61.09 -32.00 -54.43
C THR A 182 -61.95 -33.23 -54.69
N LEU A 183 -63.17 -33.24 -54.17
CA LEU A 183 -64.21 -34.22 -54.48
C LEU A 183 -65.25 -33.53 -55.35
N VAL A 184 -65.64 -34.16 -56.46
CA VAL A 184 -66.77 -33.72 -57.27
C VAL A 184 -67.83 -34.81 -57.30
N LEU A 185 -69.07 -34.49 -56.92
CA LEU A 185 -70.23 -35.35 -57.17
C LEU A 185 -71.03 -34.82 -58.35
N THR A 186 -71.34 -35.67 -59.33
CA THR A 186 -72.04 -35.27 -60.56
C THR A 186 -73.30 -36.09 -60.77
N TYR A 187 -74.42 -35.41 -61.01
CA TYR A 187 -75.65 -35.97 -61.54
C TYR A 187 -75.63 -35.93 -63.07
N LEU A 188 -75.39 -37.09 -63.68
CA LEU A 188 -75.08 -37.25 -65.11
C LEU A 188 -76.13 -36.71 -66.09
N PRO A 189 -77.46 -36.88 -65.88
CA PRO A 189 -78.46 -36.46 -66.86
C PRO A 189 -78.48 -34.96 -67.15
N THR A 190 -78.15 -34.12 -66.17
CA THR A 190 -78.06 -32.67 -66.34
C THR A 190 -76.63 -32.14 -66.32
N GLY A 191 -75.66 -32.96 -65.92
CA GLY A 191 -74.28 -32.54 -65.66
C GLY A 191 -74.15 -31.61 -64.45
N CYS A 192 -75.19 -31.53 -63.62
CA CYS A 192 -75.15 -30.74 -62.40
C CYS A 192 -74.21 -31.43 -61.40
N SER A 193 -73.28 -30.68 -60.83
CA SER A 193 -72.26 -31.20 -59.94
C SER A 193 -72.03 -30.26 -58.76
N ASP A 194 -71.61 -30.84 -57.65
CA ASP A 194 -71.07 -30.10 -56.52
C ASP A 194 -69.61 -30.46 -56.30
N GLU A 195 -68.79 -29.46 -55.97
CA GLU A 195 -67.34 -29.54 -55.85
C GLU A 195 -66.88 -28.96 -54.51
N VAL A 196 -66.23 -29.79 -53.70
CA VAL A 196 -65.66 -29.38 -52.42
C VAL A 196 -64.16 -29.62 -52.39
N THR A 197 -63.43 -28.64 -51.86
CA THR A 197 -61.97 -28.71 -51.70
C THR A 197 -61.59 -28.56 -50.23
N TYR A 198 -60.70 -29.44 -49.77
CA TYR A 198 -60.15 -29.39 -48.43
C TYR A 198 -58.62 -29.54 -48.46
N ILE A 199 -57.96 -29.15 -47.37
CA ILE A 199 -56.51 -29.20 -47.21
C ILE A 199 -56.18 -30.29 -46.19
N ARG A 200 -55.52 -31.36 -46.62
CA ARG A 200 -55.28 -32.53 -45.75
C ARG A 200 -54.43 -32.21 -44.51
N GLU A 201 -53.52 -31.23 -44.56
CA GLU A 201 -52.67 -30.88 -43.41
C GLU A 201 -53.47 -30.25 -42.26
N LEU A 202 -54.69 -29.78 -42.52
CA LEU A 202 -55.56 -29.17 -41.53
C LEU A 202 -56.51 -30.17 -40.86
N LEU A 203 -56.45 -31.45 -41.22
CA LEU A 203 -57.20 -32.50 -40.52
C LEU A 203 -56.79 -32.54 -39.05
N VAL A 204 -57.80 -32.57 -38.16
CA VAL A 204 -57.59 -32.56 -36.71
C VAL A 204 -57.73 -33.96 -36.13
N ASN A 205 -56.89 -34.27 -35.17
CA ASN A 205 -56.93 -35.51 -34.40
C ASN A 205 -58.01 -35.47 -33.31
N ASN A 206 -58.20 -36.59 -32.61
CA ASN A 206 -59.20 -36.74 -31.55
C ASN A 206 -59.03 -35.82 -30.32
N GLN A 207 -57.93 -35.05 -30.24
CA GLN A 207 -57.68 -34.03 -29.22
C GLN A 207 -58.00 -32.60 -29.71
N GLY A 208 -58.49 -32.44 -30.94
CA GLY A 208 -58.70 -31.13 -31.56
C GLY A 208 -57.40 -30.43 -31.98
N THR A 209 -56.32 -31.20 -32.17
CA THR A 209 -54.98 -30.70 -32.57
C THR A 209 -54.56 -31.26 -33.92
N TYR A 210 -53.43 -30.81 -34.47
CA TYR A 210 -52.96 -31.20 -35.81
C TYR A 210 -51.78 -32.19 -35.72
N GLY A 211 -51.75 -33.20 -36.61
CA GLY A 211 -50.73 -34.25 -36.63
C GLY A 211 -50.93 -35.33 -35.56
N GLY A 212 -49.96 -36.24 -35.41
CA GLY A 212 -50.04 -37.35 -34.47
C GLY A 212 -49.66 -38.71 -35.06
N GLN A 213 -49.87 -39.76 -34.26
CA GLN A 213 -49.82 -41.15 -34.71
C GLN A 213 -51.10 -41.51 -35.48
N SER A 214 -51.04 -42.55 -36.34
CA SER A 214 -52.15 -42.94 -37.22
C SER A 214 -53.51 -43.02 -36.50
N GLY A 215 -53.57 -43.69 -35.34
CA GLY A 215 -54.83 -43.88 -34.61
C GLY A 215 -55.36 -42.65 -33.85
N GLU A 216 -54.63 -41.54 -33.83
CA GLU A 216 -55.12 -40.28 -33.26
C GLU A 216 -55.92 -39.49 -34.31
N SER A 217 -55.66 -39.71 -35.60
CA SER A 217 -56.32 -39.04 -36.73
C SER A 217 -57.64 -39.70 -37.13
N ASP A 218 -57.85 -40.97 -36.76
CA ASP A 218 -59.13 -41.66 -36.83
C ASP A 218 -60.31 -40.74 -36.45
N GLY A 219 -61.27 -40.61 -37.36
CA GLY A 219 -62.46 -39.76 -37.19
C GLY A 219 -62.34 -38.35 -37.77
N SER A 220 -61.22 -37.98 -38.40
CA SER A 220 -61.09 -36.66 -39.04
C SER A 220 -62.15 -36.49 -40.13
N THR A 221 -63.02 -35.52 -39.92
CA THR A 221 -64.14 -35.16 -40.79
C THR A 221 -63.93 -33.72 -41.27
N VAL A 222 -64.23 -33.47 -42.53
CA VAL A 222 -64.30 -32.10 -43.06
C VAL A 222 -65.76 -31.76 -43.29
N VAL A 223 -66.20 -30.65 -42.71
CA VAL A 223 -67.56 -30.10 -42.83
C VAL A 223 -67.49 -28.87 -43.70
N PHE A 224 -68.38 -28.75 -44.69
CA PHE A 224 -68.41 -27.62 -45.61
C PHE A 224 -69.53 -26.65 -45.24
N SER A 225 -69.19 -25.35 -45.19
CA SER A 225 -70.16 -24.30 -44.87
C SER A 225 -71.21 -24.14 -45.97
N TRP A 226 -72.47 -24.00 -45.58
CA TRP A 226 -73.58 -23.81 -46.50
C TRP A 226 -74.64 -22.84 -45.98
N PRO A 227 -75.29 -22.00 -46.82
CA PRO A 227 -75.04 -21.77 -48.26
C PRO A 227 -73.91 -20.77 -48.52
N GLY A 228 -73.11 -20.97 -49.58
CA GLY A 228 -72.04 -20.04 -49.96
C GLY A 228 -70.87 -20.70 -50.69
N VAL A 229 -69.71 -20.03 -50.69
CA VAL A 229 -68.45 -20.68 -51.09
C VAL A 229 -68.13 -21.73 -50.02
N PRO A 230 -67.94 -23.01 -50.37
CA PRO A 230 -67.69 -24.06 -49.39
C PRO A 230 -66.41 -23.75 -48.62
N VAL A 231 -66.54 -23.38 -47.35
CA VAL A 231 -65.43 -23.23 -46.42
C VAL A 231 -65.30 -24.55 -45.65
N ALA A 232 -64.14 -25.19 -45.80
CA ALA A 232 -63.80 -26.41 -45.09
C ALA A 232 -63.53 -26.10 -43.60
N THR A 233 -64.30 -26.74 -42.72
CA THR A 233 -64.09 -26.79 -41.28
C THR A 233 -63.60 -28.18 -40.91
N TYR A 234 -62.51 -28.25 -40.16
CA TYR A 234 -61.84 -29.50 -39.81
C TYR A 234 -62.23 -29.88 -38.38
N VAL A 235 -62.87 -31.03 -38.24
CA VAL A 235 -63.36 -31.55 -36.97
C VAL A 235 -62.97 -33.01 -36.83
N ASN A 236 -62.97 -33.54 -35.61
CA ASN A 236 -62.81 -34.95 -35.35
C ASN A 236 -64.01 -35.41 -34.53
N TYR A 237 -64.90 -36.19 -35.13
CA TYR A 237 -66.06 -36.76 -34.44
C TYR A 237 -65.76 -38.14 -33.85
N GLY A 238 -64.48 -38.51 -33.78
CA GLY A 238 -64.03 -39.88 -33.52
C GLY A 238 -64.58 -40.83 -34.58
N CYS A 239 -64.70 -42.10 -34.22
CA CYS A 239 -65.22 -43.14 -35.11
C CYS A 239 -66.72 -43.02 -35.42
N GLN A 240 -67.31 -41.83 -35.43
CA GLN A 240 -68.69 -41.59 -35.81
C GLN A 240 -68.77 -41.36 -37.32
N ALA A 241 -69.86 -41.84 -37.95
CA ALA A 241 -70.16 -41.44 -39.33
C ALA A 241 -70.31 -39.90 -39.42
N PRO A 242 -70.04 -39.27 -40.58
CA PRO A 242 -69.91 -37.82 -40.69
C PRO A 242 -71.30 -37.13 -40.65
N PHE A 243 -71.91 -37.06 -39.46
CA PHE A 243 -73.10 -36.29 -39.16
C PHE A 243 -72.88 -35.50 -37.87
N GLU A 244 -73.39 -34.26 -37.81
CA GLU A 244 -73.22 -33.38 -36.65
C GLU A 244 -74.02 -33.90 -35.44
N PRO A 245 -73.41 -34.08 -34.25
CA PRO A 245 -74.15 -34.38 -33.03
C PRO A 245 -74.86 -33.13 -32.48
N LEU A 246 -76.02 -33.32 -31.83
CA LEU A 246 -76.73 -32.25 -31.13
C LEU A 246 -75.97 -31.80 -29.87
N LEU A 247 -75.59 -30.53 -29.80
CA LEU A 247 -74.81 -29.92 -28.72
C LEU A 247 -75.57 -28.75 -28.07
N VAL A 248 -75.50 -28.65 -26.73
CA VAL A 248 -76.10 -27.56 -25.94
C VAL A 248 -75.00 -26.79 -25.23
N GLN A 249 -75.01 -25.46 -25.37
CA GLN A 249 -74.04 -24.55 -24.79
C GLN A 249 -74.74 -23.48 -23.94
N ALA A 250 -74.06 -23.02 -22.87
CA ALA A 250 -74.56 -22.03 -21.93
C ALA A 250 -73.42 -21.10 -21.48
N GLU A 251 -73.67 -19.80 -21.51
CA GLU A 251 -72.75 -18.73 -21.10
C GLU A 251 -73.42 -17.79 -20.11
N VAL A 252 -72.61 -17.15 -19.26
CA VAL A 252 -73.04 -16.14 -18.29
C VAL A 252 -72.18 -14.88 -18.39
N GLU A 253 -72.84 -13.73 -18.34
CA GLU A 253 -72.19 -12.42 -18.25
C GLU A 253 -72.59 -11.73 -16.94
N GLY A 254 -71.59 -11.46 -16.09
CA GLY A 254 -71.76 -10.81 -14.79
C GLY A 254 -71.40 -11.69 -13.59
N SER A 255 -71.59 -11.14 -12.39
CA SER A 255 -71.41 -11.85 -11.10
C SER A 255 -72.50 -11.40 -10.12
N LEU A 256 -72.74 -12.21 -9.08
CA LEU A 256 -73.77 -11.94 -8.07
C LEU A 256 -73.14 -11.64 -6.72
N CYS A 257 -73.58 -10.58 -6.06
CA CYS A 257 -73.06 -10.18 -4.75
C CYS A 257 -73.98 -10.68 -3.63
N GLY A 258 -73.67 -11.83 -2.99
CA GLY A 258 -74.27 -12.24 -1.71
C GLY A 258 -75.81 -12.25 -1.68
N GLY A 259 -76.46 -12.86 -2.68
CA GLY A 259 -77.92 -12.91 -2.79
C GLY A 259 -78.59 -11.70 -3.46
N ALA A 260 -77.81 -10.83 -4.10
CA ALA A 260 -78.30 -9.69 -4.87
C ALA A 260 -77.58 -9.54 -6.23
N GLY A 261 -78.27 -8.94 -7.20
CA GLY A 261 -77.76 -8.69 -8.56
C GLY A 261 -78.50 -9.50 -9.64
N THR A 262 -78.23 -9.13 -10.89
CA THR A 262 -78.80 -9.79 -12.06
C THR A 262 -77.67 -10.06 -13.06
N VAL A 263 -77.61 -11.27 -13.58
CA VAL A 263 -76.68 -11.68 -14.65
C VAL A 263 -77.44 -12.02 -15.92
N THR A 264 -76.77 -11.88 -17.05
CA THR A 264 -77.31 -12.25 -18.36
C THR A 264 -76.85 -13.68 -18.69
N LEU A 265 -77.77 -14.51 -19.16
CA LEU A 265 -77.53 -15.88 -19.57
C LEU A 265 -77.82 -16.03 -21.07
N THR A 266 -76.93 -16.70 -21.77
CA THR A 266 -77.06 -16.97 -23.20
C THR A 266 -76.85 -18.45 -23.45
N GLY A 267 -77.87 -19.11 -24.01
CA GLY A 267 -77.82 -20.49 -24.45
C GLY A 267 -77.72 -20.59 -25.97
N ALA A 268 -77.12 -21.67 -26.46
CA ALA A 268 -77.06 -22.01 -27.87
C ALA A 268 -77.23 -23.52 -28.09
N VAL A 269 -77.88 -23.90 -29.20
CA VAL A 269 -78.03 -25.29 -29.63
C VAL A 269 -77.44 -25.42 -31.02
N VAL A 270 -76.57 -26.41 -31.22
CA VAL A 270 -75.88 -26.65 -32.49
C VAL A 270 -76.18 -28.08 -32.94
N GLY A 271 -76.59 -28.24 -34.21
CA GLY A 271 -76.84 -29.53 -34.84
C GLY A 271 -78.19 -30.16 -34.48
N GLY A 272 -79.19 -30.07 -35.36
CA GLY A 272 -80.51 -30.72 -35.16
C GLY A 272 -81.56 -29.85 -34.48
N GLY A 273 -82.81 -30.31 -34.50
CA GLY A 273 -83.95 -29.61 -33.92
C GLY A 273 -84.20 -29.97 -32.45
N PHE A 274 -84.74 -29.03 -31.69
CA PHE A 274 -85.24 -29.24 -30.33
C PHE A 274 -86.68 -28.71 -30.23
N SER A 275 -87.46 -29.27 -29.30
CA SER A 275 -88.87 -28.93 -29.11
C SER A 275 -89.12 -27.98 -27.95
N SER A 276 -88.22 -27.97 -26.94
CA SER A 276 -88.26 -26.98 -25.87
C SER A 276 -86.91 -26.82 -25.18
N VAL A 277 -86.73 -25.72 -24.46
CA VAL A 277 -85.58 -25.46 -23.59
C VAL A 277 -86.05 -25.13 -22.18
N LEU A 278 -85.22 -25.42 -21.19
CA LEU A 278 -85.49 -25.10 -19.80
C LEU A 278 -84.21 -24.76 -19.04
N TRP A 279 -84.15 -23.55 -18.51
CA TRP A 279 -83.19 -23.14 -17.50
C TRP A 279 -83.68 -23.49 -16.10
N THR A 280 -82.81 -24.11 -15.30
CA THR A 280 -83.07 -24.45 -13.90
C THR A 280 -81.82 -24.19 -13.04
N GLY A 281 -81.97 -24.22 -11.72
CA GLY A 281 -80.86 -24.00 -10.77
C GLY A 281 -80.95 -22.68 -10.01
N GLY A 282 -80.13 -22.57 -8.97
CA GLY A 282 -80.12 -21.44 -8.04
C GLY A 282 -81.40 -21.28 -7.20
N THR A 283 -81.44 -20.27 -6.33
CA THR A 283 -82.61 -19.95 -5.47
C THR A 283 -83.39 -18.71 -5.92
N GLY A 284 -82.90 -18.04 -6.96
CA GLY A 284 -83.45 -16.82 -7.55
C GLY A 284 -84.48 -17.07 -8.64
N THR A 285 -84.61 -16.12 -9.54
CA THR A 285 -85.63 -16.15 -10.61
C THR A 285 -85.04 -15.84 -11.97
N PHE A 286 -85.38 -16.67 -12.95
CA PHE A 286 -85.16 -16.39 -14.36
C PHE A 286 -86.23 -15.43 -14.89
N ALA A 287 -85.85 -14.49 -15.75
CA ALA A 287 -86.83 -13.62 -16.43
C ALA A 287 -87.73 -14.43 -17.38
N ASP A 288 -87.14 -15.36 -18.12
CA ASP A 288 -87.84 -16.38 -18.92
C ASP A 288 -86.99 -17.67 -18.94
N PRO A 289 -87.35 -18.74 -18.21
CA PRO A 289 -86.57 -19.97 -18.19
C PRO A 289 -86.72 -20.81 -19.47
N THR A 290 -87.64 -20.45 -20.37
CA THR A 290 -87.94 -21.20 -21.61
C THR A 290 -87.35 -20.56 -22.86
N ALA A 291 -86.53 -19.52 -22.69
CA ALA A 291 -85.80 -18.88 -23.76
C ALA A 291 -84.31 -19.23 -23.70
N LEU A 292 -83.65 -19.37 -24.86
CA LEU A 292 -82.20 -19.55 -24.94
C LEU A 292 -81.46 -18.37 -24.31
N GLY A 293 -81.91 -17.13 -24.56
CA GLY A 293 -81.40 -15.93 -23.88
C GLY A 293 -82.33 -15.51 -22.73
N THR A 294 -81.79 -15.33 -21.53
CA THR A 294 -82.56 -14.92 -20.35
C THR A 294 -81.69 -14.14 -19.36
N THR A 295 -82.28 -13.62 -18.30
CA THR A 295 -81.52 -13.09 -17.17
C THR A 295 -81.86 -13.86 -15.90
N TYR A 296 -80.88 -13.99 -15.02
CA TYR A 296 -81.05 -14.60 -13.71
C TYR A 296 -80.81 -13.56 -12.63
N THR A 297 -81.82 -13.32 -11.80
CA THR A 297 -81.73 -12.43 -10.64
C THR A 297 -81.58 -13.26 -9.38
N ALA A 298 -80.54 -12.96 -8.59
CA ALA A 298 -80.21 -13.71 -7.39
C ALA A 298 -81.35 -13.73 -6.37
N GLY A 299 -81.56 -14.89 -5.76
CA GLY A 299 -82.39 -15.07 -4.58
C GLY A 299 -81.59 -14.95 -3.29
N SER A 300 -82.26 -14.83 -2.14
CA SER A 300 -81.61 -14.68 -0.84
C SER A 300 -80.76 -15.90 -0.40
N GLY A 301 -80.83 -17.03 -1.12
CA GLY A 301 -79.99 -18.21 -0.89
C GLY A 301 -78.72 -18.25 -1.74
N ASP A 302 -78.58 -17.35 -2.71
CA ASP A 302 -77.46 -17.30 -3.67
C ASP A 302 -76.28 -16.50 -3.12
N ASN A 303 -75.76 -16.92 -1.98
CA ASN A 303 -74.71 -16.18 -1.26
C ASN A 303 -73.30 -16.48 -1.78
N ASP A 304 -73.14 -17.59 -2.51
CA ASP A 304 -71.90 -18.07 -3.12
C ASP A 304 -72.09 -18.28 -4.63
N ALA A 305 -71.11 -18.87 -5.32
CA ALA A 305 -71.22 -19.19 -6.74
C ALA A 305 -72.46 -20.06 -7.03
N VAL A 306 -73.27 -19.64 -8.01
CA VAL A 306 -74.55 -20.26 -8.33
C VAL A 306 -74.41 -21.15 -9.56
N ILE A 307 -74.79 -22.43 -9.45
CA ILE A 307 -74.79 -23.35 -10.60
C ILE A 307 -76.19 -23.36 -11.22
N LEU A 308 -76.25 -23.04 -12.51
CA LEU A 308 -77.45 -23.05 -13.33
C LEU A 308 -77.30 -24.11 -14.44
N GLN A 309 -78.42 -24.67 -14.89
CA GLN A 309 -78.46 -25.75 -15.88
C GLN A 309 -79.39 -25.35 -17.03
N LEU A 310 -78.93 -25.54 -18.27
CA LEU A 310 -79.74 -25.43 -19.48
C LEU A 310 -79.97 -26.84 -20.03
N CYS A 311 -81.23 -27.24 -20.17
CA CYS A 311 -81.63 -28.49 -20.82
C CYS A 311 -82.44 -28.20 -22.08
N VAL A 312 -82.25 -29.01 -23.13
CA VAL A 312 -83.08 -28.97 -24.32
C VAL A 312 -83.74 -30.33 -24.54
N GLN A 313 -85.04 -30.31 -24.82
CA GLN A 313 -85.82 -31.49 -25.11
C GLN A 313 -85.82 -31.73 -26.62
N THR A 314 -85.52 -32.95 -27.05
CA THR A 314 -85.71 -33.37 -28.44
C THR A 314 -86.99 -34.18 -28.57
N ASP A 315 -87.46 -34.40 -29.80
CA ASP A 315 -88.73 -35.10 -30.06
C ASP A 315 -88.72 -36.58 -29.67
N CYS A 316 -87.54 -37.19 -29.49
CA CYS A 316 -87.41 -38.64 -29.32
C CYS A 316 -86.37 -39.10 -28.28
N ALA A 317 -85.68 -38.20 -27.55
CA ALA A 317 -84.64 -38.56 -26.58
C ALA A 317 -84.81 -37.89 -25.21
N ASP A 318 -84.04 -38.37 -24.23
CA ASP A 318 -83.86 -37.70 -22.94
C ASP A 318 -83.28 -36.28 -23.16
N PRO A 319 -83.65 -35.31 -22.31
CA PRO A 319 -83.18 -33.94 -22.48
C PRO A 319 -81.65 -33.85 -22.39
N ILE A 320 -81.04 -33.16 -23.36
CA ILE A 320 -79.60 -32.90 -23.36
C ILE A 320 -79.35 -31.65 -22.53
N CYS A 321 -78.48 -31.74 -21.54
CA CYS A 321 -78.25 -30.67 -20.58
C CYS A 321 -76.78 -30.24 -20.51
N THR A 322 -76.56 -28.96 -20.19
CA THR A 322 -75.26 -28.36 -19.88
C THR A 322 -75.34 -27.51 -18.61
N LEU A 323 -74.21 -27.31 -17.93
CA LEU A 323 -74.11 -26.53 -16.69
C LEU A 323 -73.33 -25.24 -16.93
N VAL A 324 -73.75 -24.15 -16.30
CA VAL A 324 -73.03 -22.88 -16.24
C VAL A 324 -72.92 -22.41 -14.78
N THR A 325 -71.74 -21.94 -14.40
CA THR A 325 -71.48 -21.43 -13.04
C THR A 325 -71.44 -19.91 -13.06
N VAL A 326 -72.33 -19.27 -12.31
CA VAL A 326 -72.31 -17.83 -12.05
C VAL A 326 -71.35 -17.55 -10.89
N PRO A 327 -70.28 -16.79 -11.11
CA PRO A 327 -69.32 -16.48 -10.05
C PRO A 327 -69.94 -15.56 -8.98
N ALA A 328 -69.56 -15.77 -7.72
CA ALA A 328 -69.80 -14.79 -6.66
C ALA A 328 -68.95 -13.54 -6.92
N GLY A 329 -69.55 -12.36 -6.78
CA GLY A 329 -68.86 -11.08 -6.86
C GLY A 329 -68.10 -10.79 -5.57
N ASP A 330 -66.86 -10.32 -5.71
CA ASP A 330 -66.00 -9.96 -4.58
C ASP A 330 -66.22 -8.50 -4.15
N GLY A 331 -66.04 -8.22 -2.84
CA GLY A 331 -65.96 -6.85 -2.33
C GLY A 331 -64.79 -6.08 -2.95
N PRO A 332 -64.74 -4.74 -2.83
CA PRO A 332 -63.74 -3.94 -3.51
C PRO A 332 -62.34 -4.23 -2.93
N SER A 333 -61.38 -4.58 -3.79
CA SER A 333 -59.97 -4.73 -3.41
C SER A 333 -59.28 -3.38 -3.38
N VAL A 334 -59.48 -2.64 -2.30
CA VAL A 334 -58.95 -1.28 -2.16
C VAL A 334 -57.43 -1.32 -2.01
N SER A 335 -56.72 -0.42 -2.69
CA SER A 335 -55.27 -0.26 -2.54
C SER A 335 -54.88 1.20 -2.48
N ILE A 336 -53.76 1.51 -1.83
CA ILE A 336 -53.18 2.85 -1.75
C ILE A 336 -51.80 2.85 -2.42
N THR A 337 -51.57 3.82 -3.30
CA THR A 337 -50.27 4.12 -3.90
C THR A 337 -49.84 5.54 -3.53
N ALA A 338 -48.54 5.76 -3.33
CA ALA A 338 -47.97 7.09 -3.10
C ALA A 338 -47.15 7.54 -4.32
N ASP A 339 -47.10 8.85 -4.58
CA ASP A 339 -46.29 9.44 -5.65
C ASP A 339 -44.81 9.66 -5.25
N GLY A 340 -44.45 9.26 -4.03
CA GLY A 340 -43.11 9.35 -3.47
C GLY A 340 -42.87 8.30 -2.36
N PRO A 341 -41.70 8.32 -1.70
CA PRO A 341 -41.39 7.42 -0.61
C PRO A 341 -42.31 7.62 0.60
N LEU A 342 -42.59 6.53 1.34
CA LEU A 342 -43.46 6.55 2.54
C LEU A 342 -42.77 7.10 3.81
N THR A 343 -41.78 7.97 3.64
CA THR A 343 -41.09 8.70 4.70
C THR A 343 -41.22 10.19 4.39
N LEU A 344 -41.90 10.94 5.25
CA LEU A 344 -42.21 12.35 5.02
C LEU A 344 -41.32 13.25 5.88
N CYS A 345 -40.45 14.04 5.26
CA CYS A 345 -39.50 14.90 5.95
C CYS A 345 -40.11 16.28 6.26
N PRO A 346 -39.56 17.04 7.23
CA PRO A 346 -40.17 18.30 7.65
C PRO A 346 -40.26 19.30 6.49
N GLY A 347 -41.48 19.69 6.13
CA GLY A 347 -41.75 20.65 5.04
C GLY A 347 -42.15 20.02 3.70
N ASP A 348 -42.03 18.69 3.55
CA ASP A 348 -42.42 17.98 2.33
C ASP A 348 -43.94 17.68 2.29
N GLN A 349 -44.44 17.38 1.09
CA GLN A 349 -45.81 16.92 0.85
C GLN A 349 -45.78 15.58 0.10
N LEU A 350 -46.75 14.69 0.40
CA LEU A 350 -46.90 13.39 -0.29
C LEU A 350 -48.35 13.21 -0.75
N VAL A 351 -48.56 12.72 -1.97
CA VAL A 351 -49.89 12.41 -2.49
C VAL A 351 -50.16 10.92 -2.37
N LEU A 352 -51.24 10.57 -1.66
CA LEU A 352 -51.76 9.21 -1.58
C LEU A 352 -52.96 9.07 -2.52
N SER A 353 -52.94 8.03 -3.34
CA SER A 353 -54.00 7.72 -4.32
C SER A 353 -54.60 6.36 -4.02
N ALA A 354 -55.93 6.30 -3.87
CA ALA A 354 -56.70 5.09 -3.67
C ALA A 354 -57.30 4.57 -4.99
N SER A 355 -57.34 3.25 -5.14
CA SER A 355 -57.96 2.57 -6.29
C SER A 355 -58.69 1.29 -5.85
N GLY A 356 -59.50 0.71 -6.75
CA GLY A 356 -60.18 -0.58 -6.52
C GLY A 356 -61.62 -0.51 -6.00
N ALA A 357 -62.24 0.66 -5.97
CA ALA A 357 -63.65 0.86 -5.59
C ALA A 357 -64.35 1.99 -6.39
N ASP A 358 -65.67 2.06 -6.29
CA ASP A 358 -66.49 3.10 -6.96
C ASP A 358 -66.50 4.42 -6.18
N SER A 359 -66.34 4.35 -4.86
CA SER A 359 -66.29 5.52 -3.96
C SER A 359 -65.31 5.29 -2.82
N TYR A 360 -64.76 6.37 -2.26
CA TYR A 360 -63.73 6.33 -1.22
C TYR A 360 -64.08 7.26 -0.05
N VAL A 361 -63.69 6.85 1.16
CA VAL A 361 -63.70 7.69 2.36
C VAL A 361 -62.39 7.47 3.10
N TRP A 362 -61.56 8.52 3.21
CA TRP A 362 -60.29 8.50 3.94
C TRP A 362 -60.49 8.78 5.44
N SER A 363 -59.54 8.37 6.27
CA SER A 363 -59.47 8.72 7.70
C SER A 363 -59.38 10.22 7.95
N THR A 364 -58.97 11.00 6.95
CA THR A 364 -59.00 12.47 6.93
C THR A 364 -60.36 13.07 6.62
N SER A 365 -61.39 12.23 6.41
CA SER A 365 -62.74 12.57 5.93
C SER A 365 -62.85 13.01 4.46
N ALA A 366 -61.76 12.96 3.69
CA ALA A 366 -61.79 13.22 2.25
C ALA A 366 -62.52 12.08 1.50
N THR A 367 -63.23 12.44 0.43
CA THR A 367 -63.98 11.48 -0.42
C THR A 367 -63.43 11.33 -1.84
N THR A 368 -62.34 12.03 -2.13
CA THR A 368 -61.64 11.97 -3.42
C THR A 368 -60.74 10.74 -3.51
N SER A 369 -60.43 10.30 -4.74
CA SER A 369 -59.48 9.21 -4.96
C SER A 369 -58.04 9.57 -4.61
N ASN A 370 -57.72 10.85 -4.40
CA ASN A 370 -56.41 11.33 -3.98
C ASN A 370 -56.52 12.27 -2.77
N ILE A 371 -55.51 12.22 -1.90
CA ILE A 371 -55.29 13.16 -0.80
C ILE A 371 -53.83 13.60 -0.78
N THR A 372 -53.57 14.85 -0.38
CA THR A 372 -52.22 15.36 -0.10
C THR A 372 -52.02 15.44 1.40
N ILE A 373 -50.93 14.88 1.90
CA ILE A 373 -50.60 14.84 3.33
C ILE A 373 -49.32 15.64 3.60
N THR A 374 -49.25 16.28 4.76
CA THR A 374 -48.10 17.08 5.22
C THR A 374 -47.58 16.63 6.58
N GLU A 375 -48.22 15.62 7.18
CA GLU A 375 -47.88 15.10 8.50
C GLU A 375 -47.73 13.57 8.39
N PRO A 376 -46.77 12.97 9.11
CA PRO A 376 -46.65 11.52 9.19
C PRO A 376 -47.81 10.93 10.00
N GLY A 377 -48.20 9.71 9.67
CA GLY A 377 -49.35 9.05 10.28
C GLY A 377 -49.82 7.82 9.51
N THR A 378 -50.83 7.15 10.04
CA THR A 378 -51.49 6.04 9.33
C THR A 378 -52.77 6.55 8.68
N TYR A 379 -52.85 6.37 7.37
CA TYR A 379 -53.98 6.78 6.54
C TYR A 379 -54.75 5.55 6.11
N LEU A 380 -56.01 5.46 6.56
CA LEU A 380 -56.94 4.40 6.19
C LEU A 380 -57.87 4.96 5.12
N VAL A 381 -58.14 4.18 4.07
CA VAL A 381 -59.20 4.47 3.11
C VAL A 381 -60.17 3.31 3.07
N THR A 382 -61.46 3.62 3.15
CA THR A 382 -62.54 2.66 2.93
C THR A 382 -63.11 2.90 1.54
N GLY A 383 -63.07 1.88 0.69
CA GLY A 383 -63.69 1.89 -0.62
C GLY A 383 -65.00 1.11 -0.61
N THR A 384 -66.00 1.57 -1.35
CA THR A 384 -67.31 0.89 -1.47
C THR A 384 -67.63 0.59 -2.93
N ASN A 385 -68.10 -0.63 -3.21
CA ASN A 385 -68.73 -1.03 -4.48
C ASN A 385 -70.06 -1.75 -4.21
N ALA A 386 -70.73 -2.24 -5.26
CA ALA A 386 -72.02 -2.94 -5.14
C ALA A 386 -71.98 -4.23 -4.28
N CYS A 387 -70.82 -4.87 -4.13
CA CYS A 387 -70.65 -6.10 -3.35
C CYS A 387 -70.23 -5.84 -1.89
N GLY A 388 -69.98 -4.59 -1.48
CA GLY A 388 -69.70 -4.24 -0.09
C GLY A 388 -68.59 -3.21 0.08
N THR A 389 -67.92 -3.24 1.23
CA THR A 389 -66.81 -2.35 1.57
C THR A 389 -65.50 -3.11 1.71
N GLY A 390 -64.42 -2.46 1.31
CA GLY A 390 -63.05 -2.91 1.52
C GLY A 390 -62.23 -1.75 2.08
N SER A 391 -61.09 -2.05 2.70
CA SER A 391 -60.23 -1.03 3.27
C SER A 391 -58.77 -1.30 3.01
N ALA A 392 -58.00 -0.24 2.80
CA ALA A 392 -56.55 -0.28 2.75
C ALA A 392 -55.99 0.76 3.72
N GLU A 393 -54.86 0.44 4.34
CA GLU A 393 -54.10 1.37 5.17
C GLU A 393 -52.69 1.54 4.64
N VAL A 394 -52.15 2.73 4.82
CA VAL A 394 -50.73 3.03 4.58
C VAL A 394 -50.19 3.82 5.75
N THR A 395 -49.02 3.41 6.25
CA THR A 395 -48.31 4.16 7.29
C THR A 395 -47.22 4.99 6.63
N VAL A 396 -47.29 6.31 6.82
CA VAL A 396 -46.27 7.27 6.41
C VAL A 396 -45.45 7.62 7.63
N LEU A 397 -44.16 7.30 7.58
CA LEU A 397 -43.24 7.48 8.71
C LEU A 397 -42.73 8.92 8.76
N ALA A 398 -42.51 9.41 9.98
CA ALA A 398 -41.86 10.69 10.20
C ALA A 398 -40.39 10.60 9.76
N GLY A 399 -40.01 11.38 8.76
CA GLY A 399 -38.63 11.62 8.41
C GLY A 399 -37.99 12.58 9.40
N THR A 400 -36.85 12.22 9.98
CA THR A 400 -36.05 13.13 10.80
C THR A 400 -35.08 13.88 9.90
N GLY A 401 -35.07 15.22 10.00
CA GLY A 401 -34.06 16.05 9.34
C GLY A 401 -32.65 15.54 9.67
N ILE A 402 -31.76 15.58 8.67
CA ILE A 402 -30.42 15.03 8.81
C ILE A 402 -29.50 16.02 9.53
N LEU A 403 -28.86 15.56 10.60
CA LEU A 403 -27.72 16.21 11.23
C LEU A 403 -26.56 15.23 11.17
N VAL A 404 -25.46 15.64 10.56
CA VAL A 404 -24.23 14.85 10.49
C VAL A 404 -23.27 15.46 11.49
N GLU A 405 -22.66 14.63 12.32
CA GLU A 405 -21.67 15.05 13.33
C GLU A 405 -20.47 14.11 13.26
N ILE A 406 -19.27 14.69 13.19
CA ILE A 406 -17.99 13.99 13.28
C ILE A 406 -17.55 13.99 14.75
N ILE A 407 -17.41 12.80 15.33
CA ILE A 407 -16.88 12.59 16.67
C ILE A 407 -15.57 11.80 16.61
N GLY A 408 -14.68 12.06 17.56
CA GLY A 408 -13.36 11.44 17.66
C GLY A 408 -12.33 12.43 18.16
N ASP A 409 -11.15 11.94 18.54
CA ASP A 409 -10.09 12.82 19.02
C ASP A 409 -9.57 13.67 17.86
N THR A 410 -9.51 14.98 18.06
CA THR A 410 -9.09 15.97 17.05
C THR A 410 -7.60 16.31 17.15
N GLU A 411 -6.87 15.63 18.01
CA GLU A 411 -5.45 15.84 18.26
C GLU A 411 -4.73 14.50 18.23
N ILE A 412 -3.69 14.37 17.41
CA ILE A 412 -2.88 13.15 17.25
C ILE A 412 -1.42 13.43 17.51
N CYS A 413 -0.70 12.41 17.97
CA CYS A 413 0.74 12.48 18.18
C CYS A 413 1.51 11.97 16.96
N PRO A 414 2.79 12.34 16.80
CA PRO A 414 3.57 11.96 15.62
C PRO A 414 3.64 10.44 15.44
N GLY A 415 3.17 9.93 14.30
CA GLY A 415 3.16 8.50 13.99
C GLY A 415 1.99 7.71 14.58
N GLU A 416 1.11 8.34 15.36
CA GLU A 416 -0.14 7.75 15.83
C GLU A 416 -1.30 8.04 14.86
N SER A 417 -2.46 7.47 15.15
CA SER A 417 -3.68 7.66 14.38
C SER A 417 -4.88 7.82 15.29
N THR A 418 -5.82 8.66 14.91
CA THR A 418 -7.15 8.73 15.54
C THR A 418 -8.22 8.16 14.59
N VAL A 419 -9.37 7.80 15.15
CA VAL A 419 -10.53 7.36 14.40
C VAL A 419 -11.58 8.45 14.47
N LEU A 420 -11.90 9.05 13.33
CA LEU A 420 -13.04 9.94 13.18
C LEU A 420 -14.26 9.11 12.79
N THR A 421 -15.35 9.24 13.54
CA THR A 421 -16.61 8.55 13.30
C THR A 421 -17.69 9.57 12.97
N ALA A 422 -18.32 9.42 11.82
CA ALA A 422 -19.48 10.18 11.43
C ALA A 422 -20.75 9.49 11.93
N THR A 423 -21.68 10.27 12.47
CA THR A 423 -22.98 9.78 12.95
C THR A 423 -24.14 10.56 12.32
N GLY A 424 -25.37 10.07 12.47
CA GLY A 424 -26.58 10.76 12.05
C GLY A 424 -27.04 10.55 10.59
N ALA A 425 -26.35 9.69 9.84
CA ALA A 425 -26.73 9.33 8.46
C ALA A 425 -26.73 7.81 8.18
N THR A 426 -27.31 7.39 7.05
CA THR A 426 -27.31 5.98 6.60
C THR A 426 -26.17 5.66 5.64
N SER A 427 -25.61 6.66 4.96
CA SER A 427 -24.42 6.52 4.13
C SER A 427 -23.53 7.76 4.25
N TYR A 428 -22.23 7.58 4.05
CA TYR A 428 -21.22 8.62 4.25
C TYR A 428 -20.30 8.71 3.04
N VAL A 429 -19.80 9.91 2.74
CA VAL A 429 -18.72 10.16 1.79
C VAL A 429 -17.77 11.17 2.39
N TRP A 430 -16.54 10.75 2.67
CA TRP A 430 -15.49 11.62 3.20
C TRP A 430 -14.74 12.33 2.07
N ASN A 431 -14.10 13.45 2.36
CA ASN A 431 -13.17 14.12 1.42
C ASN A 431 -11.95 13.25 1.04
N THR A 432 -11.68 12.17 1.79
CA THR A 432 -10.71 11.11 1.47
C THR A 432 -11.24 10.07 0.47
N GLN A 433 -12.49 10.19 0.02
CA GLN A 433 -13.24 9.23 -0.79
C GLN A 433 -13.67 7.94 -0.07
N ALA A 434 -13.42 7.82 1.23
CA ALA A 434 -13.97 6.71 2.01
C ALA A 434 -15.50 6.82 2.12
N THR A 435 -16.18 5.67 2.16
CA THR A 435 -17.65 5.58 2.26
C THR A 435 -18.15 4.93 3.55
N THR A 436 -17.23 4.63 4.47
CA THR A 436 -17.51 4.02 5.77
C THR A 436 -17.94 5.07 6.80
N ALA A 437 -18.66 4.64 7.85
CA ALA A 437 -19.06 5.50 8.96
C ALA A 437 -17.87 6.03 9.78
N SER A 438 -16.70 5.42 9.65
CA SER A 438 -15.47 5.89 10.30
C SER A 438 -14.29 5.86 9.35
N ILE A 439 -13.32 6.75 9.58
CA ILE A 439 -12.01 6.76 8.93
C ILE A 439 -10.91 6.78 9.98
N THR A 440 -9.79 6.12 9.68
CA THR A 440 -8.55 6.26 10.46
C THR A 440 -7.68 7.32 9.81
N VAL A 441 -7.23 8.30 10.60
CA VAL A 441 -6.45 9.44 10.11
C VAL A 441 -5.10 9.48 10.82
N THR A 442 -4.03 9.52 10.02
CA THR A 442 -2.62 9.46 10.46
C THR A 442 -1.87 10.76 10.16
N SER A 443 -2.56 11.78 9.64
CA SER A 443 -1.94 13.04 9.23
C SER A 443 -2.85 14.21 9.59
N PRO A 444 -2.30 15.33 10.06
CA PRO A 444 -3.07 16.52 10.37
C PRO A 444 -3.71 17.10 9.11
N GLY A 445 -4.89 17.67 9.25
CA GLY A 445 -5.66 18.20 8.14
C GLY A 445 -7.14 18.39 8.46
N THR A 446 -7.86 18.99 7.52
CA THR A 446 -9.31 19.15 7.62
C THR A 446 -10.00 17.97 6.95
N TYR A 447 -10.85 17.28 7.71
CA TYR A 447 -11.66 16.16 7.24
C TYR A 447 -13.12 16.61 7.22
N SER A 448 -13.78 16.39 6.09
CA SER A 448 -15.22 16.63 5.96
C SER A 448 -15.92 15.36 5.53
N VAL A 449 -17.14 15.18 6.03
CA VAL A 449 -18.01 14.06 5.67
C VAL A 449 -19.36 14.57 5.24
N THR A 450 -19.83 14.09 4.10
CA THR A 450 -21.21 14.28 3.66
C THR A 450 -21.99 13.02 3.99
N GLY A 451 -22.95 13.12 4.91
CA GLY A 451 -23.88 12.06 5.22
C GLY A 451 -25.15 12.19 4.38
N THR A 452 -25.75 11.06 4.01
CA THR A 452 -27.05 11.00 3.33
C THR A 452 -28.00 10.08 4.07
N ASN A 453 -29.25 10.51 4.23
CA ASN A 453 -30.35 9.69 4.71
C ASN A 453 -31.60 9.89 3.82
N ALA A 454 -32.73 9.28 4.21
CA ALA A 454 -33.99 9.40 3.46
C ALA A 454 -34.51 10.84 3.30
N CYS A 455 -34.03 11.79 4.12
CA CYS A 455 -34.43 13.20 4.14
C CYS A 455 -33.42 14.17 3.54
N GLY A 456 -32.35 13.68 2.92
CA GLY A 456 -31.39 14.51 2.18
C GLY A 456 -29.95 14.34 2.64
N THR A 457 -29.14 15.39 2.43
CA THR A 457 -27.71 15.40 2.74
C THR A 457 -27.36 16.51 3.73
N ALA A 458 -26.43 16.22 4.63
CA ALA A 458 -25.76 17.22 5.46
C ALA A 458 -24.25 16.96 5.47
N THR A 459 -23.49 18.02 5.71
CA THR A 459 -22.03 17.96 5.77
C THR A 459 -21.57 18.50 7.12
N ASP A 460 -20.58 17.82 7.68
CA ASP A 460 -19.83 18.31 8.84
C ASP A 460 -18.34 18.34 8.52
N LEU A 461 -17.59 19.17 9.26
CA LEU A 461 -16.14 19.31 9.11
C LEU A 461 -15.46 19.35 10.47
N VAL A 462 -14.30 18.69 10.56
CA VAL A 462 -13.42 18.73 11.71
C VAL A 462 -11.98 18.94 11.25
N THR A 463 -11.19 19.64 12.06
CA THR A 463 -9.75 19.77 11.80
C THR A 463 -9.00 18.93 12.82
N VAL A 464 -8.17 18.01 12.32
CA VAL A 464 -7.25 17.23 13.14
C VAL A 464 -5.90 17.92 13.15
N THR A 465 -5.40 18.24 14.34
CA THR A 465 -4.08 18.85 14.55
C THR A 465 -3.09 17.82 15.09
N GLU A 466 -1.82 17.99 14.76
CA GLU A 466 -0.75 17.17 15.32
C GLU A 466 -0.17 17.89 16.55
N ALA A 467 -0.23 17.26 17.71
CA ALA A 467 0.36 17.77 18.93
C ALA A 467 1.88 17.53 18.93
N PRO A 468 2.69 18.50 19.38
CA PRO A 468 4.13 18.34 19.43
C PRO A 468 4.55 17.32 20.52
N GLY A 469 5.43 16.38 20.14
CA GLY A 469 6.13 15.51 21.10
C GLY A 469 7.03 16.29 22.07
N PRO A 470 7.50 15.67 23.16
CA PRO A 470 8.29 16.37 24.17
C PRO A 470 9.69 16.70 23.62
N THR A 471 10.14 17.95 23.82
CA THR A 471 11.46 18.43 23.37
C THR A 471 12.39 18.56 24.58
N VAL A 472 12.84 17.41 25.08
CA VAL A 472 13.55 17.33 26.35
C VAL A 472 14.96 17.90 26.23
N MET A 473 15.29 18.86 27.10
CA MET A 473 16.63 19.45 27.22
C MET A 473 17.14 19.33 28.65
N ILE A 474 18.45 19.16 28.83
CA ILE A 474 19.14 19.27 30.12
C ILE A 474 19.92 20.59 30.15
N SER A 475 19.80 21.34 31.23
CA SER A 475 20.54 22.57 31.52
C SER A 475 21.21 22.49 32.90
N GLY A 476 22.28 23.25 33.11
CA GLY A 476 23.08 23.22 34.35
C GLY A 476 24.57 23.04 34.04
N SER A 477 25.43 23.18 35.06
CA SER A 477 26.86 22.88 34.90
C SER A 477 27.05 21.36 34.82
N THR A 478 27.85 20.90 33.86
CA THR A 478 28.27 19.50 33.72
C THR A 478 29.65 19.25 34.34
N GLU A 479 30.20 20.23 35.04
CA GLU A 479 31.47 20.10 35.76
C GLU A 479 31.21 20.25 37.26
N ILE A 480 31.75 19.31 38.04
CA ILE A 480 31.79 19.36 39.51
C ILE A 480 33.23 19.20 40.00
N CYS A 481 33.54 19.77 41.15
CA CYS A 481 34.85 19.63 41.79
C CYS A 481 34.82 18.50 42.80
N GLN A 482 35.99 17.98 43.20
CA GLN A 482 36.06 16.94 44.21
C GLN A 482 35.26 17.30 45.48
N GLY A 483 34.27 16.47 45.83
CA GLY A 483 33.36 16.70 46.96
C GLY A 483 32.26 17.76 46.74
N GLY A 484 32.17 18.33 45.54
CA GLY A 484 31.13 19.27 45.12
C GLY A 484 29.91 18.61 44.50
N SER A 485 28.94 19.41 44.09
CA SER A 485 27.73 18.96 43.40
C SER A 485 27.23 20.01 42.41
N THR A 486 26.52 19.57 41.38
CA THR A 486 25.84 20.43 40.41
C THR A 486 24.35 20.07 40.34
N THR A 487 23.54 21.02 39.89
CA THR A 487 22.10 20.80 39.65
C THR A 487 21.86 20.73 38.15
N LEU A 488 21.36 19.58 37.67
CA LEU A 488 20.86 19.41 36.32
C LEU A 488 19.36 19.64 36.31
N THR A 489 18.87 20.44 35.37
CA THR A 489 17.45 20.79 35.22
C THR A 489 16.97 20.37 33.84
N ALA A 490 15.95 19.52 33.81
CA ALA A 490 15.24 19.09 32.62
C ALA A 490 14.05 20.02 32.32
N SER A 491 13.80 20.27 31.04
CA SER A 491 12.66 21.06 30.55
C SER A 491 12.10 20.46 29.26
N GLY A 492 10.91 20.91 28.82
CA GLY A 492 10.31 20.51 27.54
C GLY A 492 9.37 19.29 27.58
N ALA A 493 8.97 18.84 28.77
CA ALA A 493 7.97 17.78 28.99
C ALA A 493 7.10 18.03 30.25
N ASP A 494 6.02 17.27 30.41
CA ASP A 494 5.10 17.39 31.56
C ASP A 494 5.63 16.65 32.81
N SER A 495 6.36 15.57 32.60
CA SER A 495 6.97 14.76 33.65
C SER A 495 8.37 14.30 33.26
N TYR A 496 9.20 14.00 34.24
CA TYR A 496 10.59 13.60 34.05
C TYR A 496 10.89 12.33 34.83
N THR A 497 11.82 11.52 34.35
CA THR A 497 12.41 10.41 35.09
C THR A 497 13.89 10.34 34.77
N TRP A 498 14.72 10.54 35.79
CA TRP A 498 16.17 10.54 35.66
C TRP A 498 16.73 9.11 35.82
N SER A 499 17.95 8.86 35.33
CA SER A 499 18.68 7.60 35.52
C SER A 499 18.97 7.29 36.99
N THR A 500 18.90 8.31 37.85
CA THR A 500 18.97 8.22 39.31
C THR A 500 17.64 7.83 39.98
N THR A 501 16.58 7.66 39.19
CA THR A 501 15.19 7.28 39.55
C THR A 501 14.27 8.39 40.08
N GLU A 502 14.79 9.60 40.30
CA GLU A 502 13.97 10.75 40.68
C GLU A 502 13.09 11.23 39.52
N SER A 503 11.93 11.78 39.87
CA SER A 503 10.93 12.26 38.93
C SER A 503 10.75 13.78 38.93
N THR A 504 11.67 14.51 39.53
CA THR A 504 11.65 15.98 39.63
C THR A 504 12.21 16.63 38.37
N ALA A 505 11.82 17.87 38.09
CA ALA A 505 12.36 18.65 36.97
C ALA A 505 13.87 18.96 37.13
N SER A 506 14.42 18.85 38.34
CA SER A 506 15.85 18.96 38.58
C SER A 506 16.36 17.90 39.53
N ILE A 507 17.62 17.53 39.37
CA ILE A 507 18.38 16.65 40.26
C ILE A 507 19.68 17.33 40.66
N THR A 508 20.15 17.06 41.88
CA THR A 508 21.49 17.46 42.32
C THR A 508 22.38 16.24 42.37
N VAL A 509 23.52 16.31 41.68
CA VAL A 509 24.43 15.19 41.47
C VAL A 509 25.83 15.55 41.95
N SER A 510 26.46 14.62 42.67
CA SER A 510 27.78 14.80 43.29
C SER A 510 28.82 13.78 42.83
N THR A 511 28.46 12.91 41.88
CA THR A 511 29.35 11.90 41.31
C THR A 511 29.47 12.09 39.80
N ALA A 512 30.68 11.90 39.25
CA ALA A 512 30.88 11.86 37.81
C ALA A 512 30.10 10.69 37.18
N GLY A 513 29.55 10.91 35.98
CA GLY A 513 28.77 9.90 35.28
C GLY A 513 27.80 10.49 34.27
N VAL A 514 27.15 9.60 33.52
CA VAL A 514 26.13 9.98 32.54
C VAL A 514 24.76 9.99 33.22
N TYR A 515 24.12 11.16 33.21
CA TYR A 515 22.77 11.36 33.71
C TYR A 515 21.82 11.48 32.54
N THR A 516 20.91 10.52 32.46
CA THR A 516 19.90 10.44 31.41
C THR A 516 18.57 10.88 31.99
N VAL A 517 17.82 11.71 31.28
CA VAL A 517 16.44 12.05 31.64
C VAL A 517 15.50 11.66 30.51
N THR A 518 14.43 10.97 30.88
CA THR A 518 13.29 10.72 30.02
C THR A 518 12.20 11.71 30.38
N GLY A 519 11.87 12.62 29.47
CA GLY A 519 10.73 13.51 29.63
C GLY A 519 9.52 12.94 28.88
N THR A 520 8.36 12.92 29.53
CA THR A 520 7.11 12.39 28.96
C THR A 520 6.05 13.47 28.95
N ASN A 521 5.36 13.63 27.83
CA ASN A 521 4.13 14.41 27.70
C ASN A 521 3.00 13.51 27.15
N ALA A 522 1.82 14.08 26.88
CA ALA A 522 0.69 13.33 26.31
C ALA A 522 1.03 12.60 24.99
N CYS A 523 2.06 13.01 24.25
CA CYS A 523 2.48 12.44 22.97
C CYS A 523 3.66 11.47 23.02
N GLY A 524 4.04 11.03 24.21
CA GLY A 524 5.06 10.00 24.40
C GLY A 524 6.28 10.53 25.14
N ALA A 525 7.43 9.89 24.92
CA ALA A 525 8.64 10.13 25.69
C ALA A 525 9.84 10.42 24.80
N ALA A 526 10.67 11.38 25.20
CA ALA A 526 11.97 11.64 24.61
C ALA A 526 13.05 11.55 25.67
N THR A 527 14.23 11.05 25.28
CA THR A 527 15.34 10.81 26.19
C THR A 527 16.57 11.60 25.74
N ILE A 528 17.21 12.28 26.69
CA ILE A 528 18.47 12.98 26.47
C ILE A 528 19.42 12.69 27.63
N SER A 529 20.72 12.77 27.40
CA SER A 529 21.74 12.53 28.42
C SER A 529 22.72 13.70 28.50
N ALA A 530 23.22 13.94 29.71
CA ALA A 530 24.34 14.84 29.97
C ALA A 530 25.42 14.08 30.76
N GLU A 531 26.67 14.23 30.35
CA GLU A 531 27.81 13.66 31.07
C GLU A 531 28.33 14.69 32.07
N VAL A 532 28.35 14.33 33.36
CA VAL A 532 28.94 15.15 34.42
C VAL A 532 30.34 14.64 34.70
N LEU A 533 31.31 15.55 34.67
CA LEU A 533 32.72 15.28 34.90
C LEU A 533 33.15 15.85 36.25
N GLU A 534 33.88 15.04 37.02
CA GLU A 534 34.57 15.51 38.22
C GLU A 534 35.96 16.02 37.82
N LEU A 535 36.22 17.30 38.10
CA LEU A 535 37.49 17.96 37.82
C LEU A 535 38.36 18.03 39.08
N ASP A 536 39.64 17.72 38.91
CA ASP A 536 40.65 17.90 39.93
C ASP A 536 41.04 19.39 40.09
N LEU A 537 41.63 19.72 41.25
CA LEU A 537 42.29 21.02 41.42
C LEU A 537 43.44 21.17 40.41
N PRO A 538 43.69 22.38 39.89
CA PRO A 538 44.85 22.63 39.04
C PRO A 538 46.15 22.24 39.75
N SER A 539 47.10 21.68 38.99
CA SER A 539 48.48 21.47 39.45
C SER A 539 49.43 22.34 38.63
N VAL A 540 50.50 22.83 39.26
CA VAL A 540 51.53 23.63 38.57
C VAL A 540 52.92 23.19 39.04
N VAL A 541 53.79 22.90 38.07
CA VAL A 541 55.22 22.63 38.28
C VAL A 541 56.01 23.47 37.28
N ILE A 542 57.05 24.18 37.74
CA ILE A 542 57.95 24.96 36.88
C ILE A 542 59.27 24.21 36.70
N THR A 543 59.76 24.13 35.47
CA THR A 543 61.07 23.58 35.08
C THR A 543 61.84 24.58 34.22
N GLY A 544 63.16 24.45 34.16
CA GLY A 544 64.05 25.32 33.39
C GLY A 544 65.29 25.73 34.20
N ASP A 545 66.29 26.29 33.52
CA ASP A 545 67.51 26.73 34.20
C ASP A 545 67.22 27.96 35.06
N THR A 546 67.64 27.91 36.34
CA THR A 546 67.42 28.99 37.31
C THR A 546 68.62 29.92 37.45
N ILE A 547 69.65 29.73 36.61
CA ILE A 547 70.87 30.54 36.59
C ILE A 547 71.03 31.08 35.17
N ILE A 548 71.20 32.40 35.04
CA ILE A 548 71.49 33.07 33.76
C ILE A 548 72.74 33.94 33.84
N CYS A 549 73.52 33.93 32.77
CA CYS A 549 74.67 34.83 32.61
C CYS A 549 74.24 36.22 32.18
N GLN A 550 75.05 37.24 32.48
CA GLN A 550 74.78 38.60 32.04
C GLN A 550 74.54 38.69 30.53
N GLY A 551 73.40 39.28 30.14
CA GLY A 551 73.00 39.43 28.73
C GLY A 551 72.37 38.18 28.10
N SER A 552 72.27 37.07 28.82
CA SER A 552 71.59 35.85 28.38
C SER A 552 70.17 35.75 28.93
N SER A 553 69.39 34.80 28.42
CA SER A 553 68.04 34.49 28.91
C SER A 553 67.84 32.99 29.07
N THR A 554 66.95 32.59 29.97
CA THR A 554 66.49 31.20 30.16
C THR A 554 65.01 31.07 29.82
N VAL A 555 64.57 29.86 29.52
CA VAL A 555 63.15 29.53 29.34
C VAL A 555 62.66 28.77 30.58
N LEU A 556 61.66 29.34 31.25
CA LEU A 556 60.92 28.65 32.30
C LEU A 556 59.65 28.05 31.69
N THR A 557 59.41 26.77 31.96
CA THR A 557 58.24 26.03 31.46
C THR A 557 57.38 25.59 32.62
N ALA A 558 56.12 26.03 32.64
CA ALA A 558 55.08 25.55 33.54
C ALA A 558 54.38 24.33 32.93
N SER A 559 54.13 23.32 33.76
CA SER A 559 53.45 22.08 33.42
C SER A 559 52.39 21.75 34.47
N GLY A 560 51.36 20.99 34.08
CA GLY A 560 50.19 20.69 34.91
C GLY A 560 48.87 20.94 34.17
N THR A 561 47.79 21.19 34.91
CA THR A 561 46.41 21.25 34.39
C THR A 561 45.88 22.68 34.34
N GLY A 562 45.87 23.27 33.13
CA GLY A 562 45.20 24.55 32.86
C GLY A 562 46.05 25.56 32.08
N PRO A 563 45.44 26.67 31.62
CA PRO A 563 46.20 27.77 31.05
C PRO A 563 47.03 28.45 32.16
N PHE A 564 48.32 28.69 31.89
CA PHE A 564 49.23 29.30 32.85
C PHE A 564 49.32 30.81 32.65
N THR A 565 49.26 31.54 33.76
CA THR A 565 49.58 32.97 33.85
C THR A 565 50.78 33.17 34.75
N TRP A 566 51.67 34.09 34.38
CA TRP A 566 52.92 34.31 35.08
C TRP A 566 52.92 35.66 35.81
N SER A 567 53.65 35.75 36.92
CA SER A 567 53.76 36.98 37.74
C SER A 567 54.30 38.20 36.99
N ASN A 568 54.95 38.00 35.85
CA ASN A 568 55.43 39.07 34.97
C ASN A 568 54.37 39.55 33.95
N GLY A 569 53.12 39.08 34.06
CA GLY A 569 52.00 39.44 33.19
C GLY A 569 51.93 38.65 31.88
N GLN A 570 52.87 37.75 31.62
CA GLN A 570 52.82 36.87 30.45
C GLN A 570 51.90 35.67 30.69
N SER A 571 51.48 35.02 29.60
CA SER A 571 50.67 33.81 29.64
C SER A 571 51.24 32.75 28.70
N GLY A 572 50.92 31.48 28.97
CA GLY A 572 51.40 30.33 28.18
C GLY A 572 52.27 29.37 28.99
N ALA A 573 52.49 28.19 28.43
CA ALA A 573 53.24 27.11 29.09
C ALA A 573 54.73 27.43 29.31
N SER A 574 55.26 28.47 28.68
CA SER A 574 56.65 28.88 28.87
C SER A 574 56.82 30.40 28.77
N ILE A 575 57.77 30.93 29.54
CA ILE A 575 58.24 32.32 29.43
C ILE A 575 59.74 32.35 29.24
N THR A 576 60.23 33.33 28.48
CA THR A 576 61.66 33.64 28.38
C THR A 576 61.99 34.79 29.32
N VAL A 577 62.95 34.60 30.21
CA VAL A 577 63.31 35.58 31.24
C VAL A 577 64.80 35.90 31.16
N SER A 578 65.12 37.20 31.23
CA SER A 578 66.47 37.75 31.11
C SER A 578 66.88 38.60 32.33
N GLN A 579 66.00 38.69 33.33
CA GLN A 579 66.25 39.43 34.57
C GLN A 579 66.17 38.47 35.77
N PRO A 580 66.97 38.69 36.83
CA PRO A 580 66.82 37.94 38.06
C PRO A 580 65.50 38.30 38.76
N GLY A 581 64.86 37.33 39.39
CA GLY A 581 63.58 37.54 40.06
C GLY A 581 62.85 36.25 40.37
N THR A 582 61.76 36.36 41.13
CA THR A 582 60.86 35.21 41.40
C THR A 582 59.71 35.23 40.40
N TYR A 583 59.61 34.16 39.62
CA TYR A 583 58.56 33.96 38.63
C TYR A 583 57.56 32.94 39.17
N VAL A 584 56.30 33.36 39.29
CA VAL A 584 55.21 32.53 39.80
C VAL A 584 54.29 32.19 38.64
N ALA A 585 54.08 30.90 38.38
CA ALA A 585 53.08 30.42 37.44
C ALA A 585 51.81 30.05 38.22
N THR A 586 50.66 30.53 37.74
CA THR A 586 49.33 30.25 38.30
C THR A 586 48.47 29.59 37.24
N ALA A 587 47.85 28.46 37.58
CA ALA A 587 46.81 27.81 36.79
C ALA A 587 45.49 27.87 37.58
N SER A 588 44.38 28.06 36.86
CA SER A 588 43.04 28.09 37.46
C SER A 588 42.02 27.39 36.56
N ASN A 589 41.08 26.70 37.17
CA ASN A 589 39.88 26.15 36.53
C ASN A 589 38.64 26.49 37.37
N SER A 590 37.47 25.94 37.01
CA SER A 590 36.21 26.08 37.75
C SER A 590 36.29 25.58 39.21
N CYS A 591 37.30 24.77 39.54
CA CYS A 591 37.51 24.19 40.87
C CYS A 591 38.48 24.93 41.78
N GLY A 592 39.19 25.94 41.26
CA GLY A 592 40.08 26.78 42.04
C GLY A 592 41.34 27.15 41.29
N SER A 593 42.37 27.53 42.04
CA SER A 593 43.68 27.90 41.49
C SER A 593 44.82 27.27 42.29
N ALA A 594 45.91 26.96 41.58
CA ALA A 594 47.18 26.57 42.17
C ALA A 594 48.29 27.43 41.58
N SER A 595 49.30 27.73 42.39
CA SER A 595 50.46 28.49 41.96
C SER A 595 51.74 27.92 42.54
N THR A 596 52.82 28.05 41.78
CA THR A 596 54.17 27.67 42.20
C THR A 596 55.17 28.72 41.72
N GLY A 597 56.26 28.91 42.45
CA GLY A 597 57.26 29.93 42.16
C GLY A 597 58.67 29.36 42.04
N VAL A 598 59.46 29.91 41.12
CA VAL A 598 60.89 29.64 41.00
C VAL A 598 61.68 30.96 40.99
N THR A 599 62.84 30.99 41.61
CA THR A 599 63.72 32.17 41.63
C THR A 599 64.86 31.98 40.63
N VAL A 600 64.96 32.90 39.67
CA VAL A 600 66.07 32.97 38.71
C VAL A 600 67.14 33.92 39.26
N ALA A 601 68.37 33.42 39.35
CA ALA A 601 69.54 34.17 39.77
C ALA A 601 70.39 34.58 38.55
N MET A 602 71.00 35.76 38.62
CA MET A 602 71.89 36.27 37.59
C MET A 602 73.34 36.21 38.06
N VAL A 603 74.22 35.63 37.23
CA VAL A 603 75.65 35.55 37.50
C VAL A 603 76.37 36.63 36.69
N MET A 604 77.07 37.50 37.42
CA MET A 604 77.92 38.55 36.86
C MET A 604 79.36 38.04 36.91
N ILE A 605 79.97 37.83 35.76
CA ILE A 605 81.35 37.34 35.64
C ILE A 605 82.19 38.35 34.86
N SER A 606 83.40 38.62 35.33
CA SER A 606 84.38 39.45 34.63
C SER A 606 85.77 38.84 34.75
N SER A 607 86.51 38.79 33.64
CA SER A 607 87.89 38.30 33.61
C SER A 607 88.85 39.49 33.54
N SER A 608 89.84 39.53 34.43
CA SER A 608 90.95 40.49 34.38
C SER A 608 92.18 39.98 35.13
N PHE A 609 93.38 40.37 34.70
CA PHE A 609 94.62 40.08 35.39
C PHE A 609 95.74 41.08 35.10
N ALA A 610 96.79 41.03 35.91
CA ALA A 610 98.04 41.76 35.73
C ALA A 610 99.24 40.81 35.63
N ALA A 611 100.29 41.19 34.90
CA ALA A 611 101.54 40.44 34.78
C ALA A 611 102.72 41.32 35.20
N GLN A 612 103.60 40.84 36.09
CA GLN A 612 104.74 41.60 36.61
C GLN A 612 106.00 40.71 36.82
N PRO A 613 107.17 41.07 36.24
CA PRO A 613 107.32 42.08 35.18
C PRO A 613 106.67 41.58 33.88
N ASN A 614 106.13 42.48 33.06
CA ASN A 614 105.60 42.13 31.73
C ASN A 614 106.69 42.14 30.63
N SER A 615 107.95 42.42 30.97
CA SER A 615 109.11 42.29 30.06
C SER A 615 110.45 42.08 30.78
N GLY A 616 111.41 41.42 30.11
CA GLY A 616 112.76 41.15 30.66
C GLY A 616 113.63 40.25 29.77
N SER A 617 114.75 39.72 30.28
CA SER A 617 115.62 38.77 29.56
C SER A 617 115.38 37.33 29.99
N ALA A 618 115.59 36.40 29.08
CA ALA A 618 115.47 34.96 29.29
C ALA A 618 116.62 34.45 30.18
N PRO A 619 116.33 33.57 31.16
CA PRO A 619 114.99 33.12 31.58
C PRO A 619 114.25 34.22 32.40
N LEU A 620 112.98 34.51 32.05
CA LEU A 620 112.15 35.53 32.70
C LEU A 620 111.03 34.91 33.53
N ASN A 621 111.05 35.15 34.84
CA ASN A 621 110.01 34.72 35.77
C ASN A 621 108.94 35.81 35.92
N VAL A 622 107.69 35.53 35.57
CA VAL A 622 106.57 36.48 35.59
C VAL A 622 105.49 36.03 36.58
N GLN A 623 105.12 36.91 37.52
CA GLN A 623 103.98 36.72 38.41
C GLN A 623 102.72 37.26 37.74
N PHE A 624 101.68 36.43 37.65
CA PHE A 624 100.34 36.84 37.25
C PHE A 624 99.48 37.04 38.49
N SER A 625 98.68 38.12 38.50
CA SER A 625 97.75 38.45 39.58
C SER A 625 96.33 38.56 39.05
N ASN A 626 95.42 37.72 39.53
CA ASN A 626 94.03 37.67 39.12
C ASN A 626 93.21 38.82 39.74
N GLY A 627 92.43 39.51 38.91
CA GLY A 627 91.46 40.54 39.29
C GLY A 627 90.02 40.19 38.90
N SER A 628 89.76 38.94 38.53
CA SER A 628 88.47 38.48 38.03
C SER A 628 87.41 38.37 39.13
N THR A 629 86.14 38.48 38.76
CA THR A 629 84.99 38.28 39.64
C THR A 629 84.03 37.26 39.04
N PRO A 630 83.29 36.46 39.85
CA PRO A 630 83.30 36.39 41.32
C PRO A 630 84.49 35.58 41.88
N ALA A 631 84.69 35.63 43.20
CA ALA A 631 85.87 35.05 43.88
C ALA A 631 85.94 33.51 43.84
N ASP A 632 84.81 32.84 43.62
CA ASP A 632 84.67 31.38 43.54
C ASP A 632 84.81 30.84 42.11
N ALA A 633 85.18 31.68 41.15
CA ALA A 633 85.40 31.26 39.78
C ALA A 633 86.61 30.32 39.64
N THR A 634 86.58 29.47 38.62
CA THR A 634 87.69 28.62 38.21
C THR A 634 88.49 29.28 37.09
N PHE A 635 89.80 29.06 37.08
CA PHE A 635 90.74 29.74 36.19
C PHE A 635 91.40 28.74 35.23
N VAL A 636 91.60 29.15 33.98
CA VAL A 636 92.43 28.45 33.02
C VAL A 636 93.32 29.49 32.34
N TRP A 637 94.63 29.33 32.55
CA TRP A 637 95.68 30.15 31.96
C TRP A 637 96.32 29.44 30.79
N ASP A 638 96.51 30.16 29.69
CA ASP A 638 97.38 29.79 28.57
C ASP A 638 98.48 30.84 28.45
N PHE A 639 99.74 30.44 28.65
CA PHE A 639 100.89 31.36 28.59
C PHE A 639 101.46 31.52 27.18
N ALA A 640 100.88 30.87 26.17
CA ALA A 640 101.28 30.92 24.76
C ALA A 640 102.71 30.44 24.44
N ASP A 641 103.36 29.76 25.39
CA ASP A 641 104.63 29.03 25.19
C ASP A 641 104.45 27.50 25.31
N GLY A 642 103.19 27.05 25.36
CA GLY A 642 102.79 25.67 25.62
C GLY A 642 102.58 25.35 27.11
N GLY A 643 102.89 26.30 28.01
CA GLY A 643 102.55 26.23 29.43
C GLY A 643 101.14 26.73 29.74
N GLY A 644 100.59 26.26 30.86
CA GLY A 644 99.30 26.69 31.38
C GLY A 644 99.19 26.47 32.88
N SER A 645 98.10 26.97 33.46
CA SER A 645 97.84 26.90 34.91
C SER A 645 96.35 26.97 35.23
N ASP A 646 95.94 26.44 36.38
CA ASP A 646 94.58 26.55 36.93
C ASP A 646 94.53 27.30 38.28
N VAL A 647 95.70 27.65 38.84
CA VAL A 647 95.76 28.47 40.07
C VAL A 647 95.42 29.94 39.80
N PRO A 648 94.83 30.68 40.76
CA PRO A 648 94.40 32.07 40.54
C PRO A 648 95.56 33.02 40.22
N ASP A 649 96.69 32.91 40.92
CA ASP A 649 97.83 33.84 40.81
C ASP A 649 99.13 33.07 40.46
N PRO A 650 99.27 32.53 39.24
CA PRO A 650 100.42 31.70 38.89
C PRO A 650 101.70 32.50 38.71
N ILE A 651 102.82 31.82 38.93
CA ILE A 651 104.15 32.26 38.50
C ILE A 651 104.55 31.38 37.32
N HIS A 652 104.94 31.99 36.21
CA HIS A 652 105.40 31.26 35.02
C HIS A 652 106.79 31.70 34.58
N LEU A 653 107.62 30.73 34.18
CA LEU A 653 109.00 30.96 33.74
C LEU A 653 109.08 30.83 32.22
N PHE A 654 109.31 31.95 31.54
CA PHE A 654 109.58 31.95 30.10
C PHE A 654 111.09 31.75 29.86
N THR A 655 111.46 30.59 29.31
CA THR A 655 112.87 30.21 29.12
C THR A 655 113.46 30.72 27.81
N GLU A 656 112.62 30.95 26.80
CA GLU A 656 113.05 31.40 25.47
C GLU A 656 112.63 32.86 25.20
N PRO A 657 113.49 33.65 24.53
CA PRO A 657 113.11 34.97 24.04
C PRO A 657 111.90 34.91 23.09
N GLY A 658 110.93 35.81 23.27
CA GLY A 658 109.69 35.81 22.49
C GLY A 658 108.65 36.82 22.98
N THR A 659 107.56 36.98 22.22
CA THR A 659 106.38 37.76 22.61
C THR A 659 105.22 36.79 22.82
N TYR A 660 104.72 36.70 24.05
CA TYR A 660 103.69 35.75 24.46
C TYR A 660 102.37 36.48 24.73
N ILE A 661 101.27 36.00 24.13
CA ILE A 661 99.91 36.52 24.39
C ILE A 661 99.25 35.59 25.41
N VAL A 662 99.28 36.01 26.67
CA VAL A 662 98.72 35.23 27.77
C VAL A 662 97.21 35.40 27.79
N GLU A 663 96.46 34.32 27.91
CA GLU A 663 95.01 34.28 28.03
C GLU A 663 94.57 33.76 29.40
N LEU A 664 93.54 34.38 29.98
CA LEU A 664 92.85 33.92 31.18
C LEU A 664 91.37 33.70 30.89
N LEU A 665 90.94 32.44 30.87
CA LEU A 665 89.55 32.03 30.88
C LEU A 665 89.07 31.82 32.32
N VAL A 666 87.97 32.47 32.67
CA VAL A 666 87.33 32.42 33.99
C VAL A 666 85.95 31.83 33.83
N SER A 667 85.59 30.84 34.66
CA SER A 667 84.28 30.19 34.62
C SER A 667 83.62 30.16 36.01
N SER A 668 82.32 30.47 36.09
CA SER A 668 81.52 30.35 37.32
C SER A 668 80.06 30.04 36.98
N ASN A 669 79.49 29.01 37.61
CA ASN A 669 78.08 28.59 37.43
C ASN A 669 77.61 28.49 35.96
N GLY A 670 78.49 27.99 35.08
CA GLY A 670 78.22 27.84 33.65
C GLY A 670 78.49 29.10 32.79
N CYS A 671 78.78 30.25 33.42
CA CYS A 671 79.15 31.48 32.74
C CYS A 671 80.67 31.58 32.56
N THR A 672 81.12 32.14 31.43
CA THR A 672 82.55 32.28 31.12
C THR A 672 82.92 33.70 30.71
N ALA A 673 84.12 34.16 31.08
CA ALA A 673 84.72 35.41 30.60
C ALA A 673 86.21 35.20 30.27
N VAL A 674 86.72 35.91 29.26
CA VAL A 674 88.11 35.81 28.80
C VAL A 674 88.79 37.17 28.84
N SER A 675 90.06 37.22 29.23
CA SER A 675 90.93 38.39 29.09
C SER A 675 92.32 37.96 28.59
N THR A 676 93.05 38.88 27.96
CA THR A 676 94.38 38.62 27.38
C THR A 676 95.37 39.75 27.69
N SER A 677 96.66 39.43 27.83
CA SER A 677 97.74 40.41 28.02
C SER A 677 99.08 39.92 27.43
N THR A 678 99.99 40.83 27.06
CA THR A 678 101.26 40.49 26.39
C THR A 678 102.46 40.51 27.34
N VAL A 679 103.34 39.50 27.26
CA VAL A 679 104.64 39.41 27.95
C VAL A 679 105.79 39.35 26.93
N VAL A 680 106.88 40.10 27.15
CA VAL A 680 108.02 40.21 26.20
C VAL A 680 109.35 39.74 26.82
N VAL A 681 110.00 38.74 26.23
CA VAL A 681 111.24 38.11 26.73
C VAL A 681 112.40 38.30 25.73
N THR A 682 113.58 38.70 26.20
CA THR A 682 114.78 39.09 25.41
C THR A 682 116.01 38.20 25.71
N VAL A 683 117.13 38.32 24.99
CA VAL A 683 118.34 37.43 25.10
C VAL A 683 119.34 37.89 26.21
N PRO A 684 120.02 36.99 26.99
CA PRO A 684 121.07 37.34 27.99
C PRO A 684 122.50 37.62 27.41
N VAL A 685 123.42 38.25 28.18
CA VAL A 685 124.77 38.77 27.75
C VAL A 685 125.97 38.00 28.41
N GLU A 686 127.08 37.66 27.71
CA GLU A 686 128.27 36.88 28.20
C GLU A 686 129.63 37.68 28.34
N ILE A 687 130.60 37.24 29.20
CA ILE A 687 131.92 37.88 29.50
C ILE A 687 133.12 36.86 29.47
N PRO A 688 134.34 37.15 28.94
CA PRO A 688 135.48 36.20 28.82
C PRO A 688 136.36 35.93 30.09
N GLU A 689 137.09 34.79 30.14
CA GLU A 689 137.81 34.22 31.32
C GLU A 689 139.18 34.85 31.71
N SER A 690 139.61 34.70 32.99
CA SER A 690 140.88 35.23 33.57
C SER A 690 141.98 34.18 33.86
N SER A 691 143.28 34.57 33.96
CA SER A 691 144.45 33.69 34.30
C SER A 691 145.67 34.39 34.96
N LEU A 692 146.53 33.66 35.71
CA LEU A 692 147.70 34.17 36.47
C LEU A 692 148.91 33.17 36.51
N PHE A 693 150.16 33.66 36.34
CA PHE A 693 151.41 32.86 36.36
C PHE A 693 152.50 33.46 37.28
N VAL A 694 153.22 32.59 38.03
CA VAL A 694 154.16 32.96 39.11
C VAL A 694 155.51 32.21 38.98
N PRO A 695 156.67 32.90 38.82
CA PRO A 695 157.99 32.26 38.76
C PRO A 695 158.48 31.75 40.14
N ASN A 696 159.59 30.99 40.19
CA ASN A 696 160.12 30.39 41.44
C ASN A 696 161.59 30.70 41.76
N VAL A 697 162.32 31.44 40.91
CA VAL A 697 163.72 31.81 41.16
C VAL A 697 164.05 33.11 40.44
N PHE A 698 164.84 33.98 41.08
CA PHE A 698 165.49 35.10 40.41
C PHE A 698 166.88 35.42 40.99
N THR A 699 167.74 36.05 40.20
CA THR A 699 169.17 36.25 40.49
C THR A 699 169.55 37.74 40.51
N PRO A 700 169.27 38.48 41.60
CA PRO A 700 169.53 39.91 41.68
C PRO A 700 171.01 40.24 41.94
N ASN A 701 171.87 39.98 40.95
CA ASN A 701 173.33 40.18 40.99
C ASN A 701 173.81 41.43 40.20
N GLY A 702 172.90 42.09 39.46
CA GLY A 702 173.18 43.30 38.69
C GLY A 702 173.71 43.07 37.29
N ASP A 703 173.61 41.86 36.74
CA ASP A 703 174.02 41.52 35.36
C ASP A 703 172.95 41.81 34.28
N GLN A 704 171.81 42.38 34.69
CA GLN A 704 170.60 42.69 33.91
C GLN A 704 169.78 41.46 33.46
N MET A 705 170.15 40.26 33.88
CA MET A 705 169.41 39.04 33.59
C MET A 705 168.76 38.49 34.85
N ASN A 706 167.43 38.42 34.84
CA ASN A 706 166.65 37.87 35.96
C ASN A 706 166.93 38.58 37.30
N ASP A 707 167.26 39.88 37.22
CA ASP A 707 167.54 40.73 38.38
C ASP A 707 166.28 41.11 39.16
N VAL A 708 165.09 40.91 38.58
CA VAL A 708 163.80 41.22 39.19
C VAL A 708 162.82 40.06 39.07
N TYR A 709 161.95 39.93 40.05
CA TYR A 709 160.90 38.92 40.13
C TYR A 709 159.53 39.54 39.81
N ALA A 710 158.84 39.05 38.78
CA ALA A 710 157.59 39.62 38.26
C ALA A 710 156.56 38.54 37.87
N LEU A 711 155.26 38.87 37.96
CA LEU A 711 154.13 37.97 37.62
C LEU A 711 153.50 38.34 36.27
N THR A 712 152.88 37.37 35.59
CA THR A 712 152.11 37.60 34.35
C THR A 712 150.63 37.26 34.56
N ALA A 713 149.70 38.13 34.13
CA ALA A 713 148.25 37.97 34.35
C ALA A 713 147.38 38.46 33.16
N VAL A 714 146.20 37.84 32.95
CA VAL A 714 145.19 38.21 31.94
C VAL A 714 143.80 38.32 32.60
N ASN A 715 143.06 39.40 32.32
CA ASN A 715 141.74 39.72 32.88
C ASN A 715 141.66 39.71 34.43
N ILE A 716 142.78 39.95 35.11
CA ILE A 716 142.81 40.11 36.58
C ILE A 716 142.44 41.54 36.96
N ALA A 717 141.38 41.68 37.76
CA ALA A 717 140.89 42.95 38.30
C ALA A 717 141.71 43.45 39.51
N SER A 718 142.27 42.55 40.33
CA SER A 718 143.10 42.91 41.49
C SER A 718 144.12 41.80 41.85
N LEU A 719 145.28 42.18 42.42
CA LEU A 719 146.37 41.27 42.83
C LEU A 719 147.04 41.82 44.11
N ASN A 720 147.27 40.98 45.12
CA ASN A 720 148.10 41.30 46.29
C ASN A 720 149.04 40.12 46.54
N MET A 721 150.35 40.33 46.49
CA MET A 721 151.37 39.32 46.72
C MET A 721 152.29 39.75 47.85
N ARG A 722 152.44 38.92 48.87
CA ARG A 722 153.34 39.15 50.01
C ARG A 722 154.45 38.13 50.02
N ILE A 723 155.69 38.58 50.22
CA ILE A 723 156.90 37.76 50.19
C ILE A 723 157.57 37.82 51.57
N PHE A 724 157.94 36.67 52.12
CA PHE A 724 158.43 36.50 53.49
C PHE A 724 159.79 35.79 53.52
N ASN A 725 160.64 36.11 54.49
CA ASN A 725 161.88 35.35 54.75
C ASN A 725 161.60 34.04 55.50
N ARG A 726 162.64 33.23 55.73
CA ARG A 726 162.54 31.94 56.46
C ARG A 726 161.99 32.04 57.90
N TRP A 727 161.96 33.24 58.48
CA TRP A 727 161.42 33.49 59.83
C TRP A 727 159.96 33.98 59.79
N GLY A 728 159.34 34.05 58.62
CA GLY A 728 157.98 34.57 58.44
C GLY A 728 157.87 36.09 58.47
N GLN A 729 158.99 36.81 58.45
CA GLN A 729 158.96 38.28 58.39
C GLN A 729 158.71 38.73 56.95
N LEU A 730 157.81 39.71 56.75
CA LEU A 730 157.53 40.29 55.44
C LEU A 730 158.77 41.01 54.90
N VAL A 731 159.11 40.70 53.65
CA VAL A 731 160.30 41.16 52.96
C VAL A 731 159.93 42.09 51.82
N ASN A 732 158.87 41.79 51.08
CA ASN A 732 158.33 42.69 50.06
C ASN A 732 156.85 42.39 49.78
N GLU A 733 156.15 43.32 49.13
CA GLU A 733 154.75 43.19 48.71
C GLU A 733 154.58 43.75 47.28
N LEU A 734 153.73 43.11 46.46
CA LEU A 734 153.35 43.55 45.11
C LEU A 734 151.81 43.63 45.03
N ASP A 735 151.27 44.82 44.80
CA ASP A 735 149.83 45.12 44.99
C ASP A 735 149.04 45.31 43.68
N ARG A 736 149.70 45.05 42.54
CA ARG A 736 149.06 45.08 41.21
C ARG A 736 149.88 44.32 40.18
N VAL A 737 149.20 43.92 39.11
CA VAL A 737 149.84 43.28 37.96
C VAL A 737 150.86 44.25 37.34
N GLY A 738 152.09 43.76 37.13
CA GLY A 738 153.19 44.53 36.53
C GLY A 738 154.23 45.06 37.52
N GLU A 739 154.01 44.95 38.84
CA GLU A 739 155.05 45.24 39.83
C GLU A 739 156.10 44.13 39.93
N VAL A 740 157.32 44.52 40.31
CA VAL A 740 158.48 43.62 40.34
C VAL A 740 159.25 43.76 41.66
N TRP A 741 159.92 42.70 42.08
CA TRP A 741 160.80 42.69 43.26
C TRP A 741 162.27 42.51 42.86
N ASP A 742 163.14 43.41 43.29
CA ASP A 742 164.58 43.44 42.93
C ASP A 742 165.50 42.76 43.96
N GLY A 743 164.94 42.00 44.90
CA GLY A 743 165.72 41.31 45.94
C GLY A 743 166.16 42.21 47.10
N ARG A 744 165.55 43.39 47.27
CA ARG A 744 165.71 44.21 48.49
C ARG A 744 164.53 44.03 49.45
N SER A 745 164.78 44.13 50.75
CA SER A 745 163.70 44.17 51.74
C SER A 745 162.94 45.50 51.67
N LEU A 746 161.79 45.60 52.35
CA LEU A 746 161.06 46.85 52.58
C LEU A 746 161.92 47.97 53.20
N SER A 747 163.04 47.63 53.86
CA SER A 747 164.03 48.60 54.39
C SER A 747 165.12 49.01 53.38
N GLY A 748 165.04 48.53 52.13
CA GLY A 748 165.99 48.80 51.03
C GLY A 748 167.30 48.00 51.08
N SER A 749 167.50 47.17 52.10
CA SER A 749 168.69 46.32 52.24
C SER A 749 168.60 45.10 51.34
N LEU A 750 169.71 44.68 50.72
CA LEU A 750 169.74 43.43 49.96
C LEU A 750 169.43 42.27 50.91
N VAL A 751 168.45 41.44 50.52
CA VAL A 751 168.09 40.26 51.29
C VAL A 751 169.13 39.17 51.04
N PRO A 752 169.57 38.38 52.03
CA PRO A 752 170.56 37.32 51.78
C PRO A 752 170.08 36.28 50.76
N ASP A 753 171.01 35.54 50.16
CA ASP A 753 170.64 34.40 49.32
C ASP A 753 169.91 33.33 50.13
N GLY A 754 168.87 32.77 49.54
CA GLY A 754 168.02 31.79 50.19
C GLY A 754 166.61 31.71 49.62
N THR A 755 165.80 30.87 50.24
CA THR A 755 164.39 30.67 49.87
C THR A 755 163.50 31.62 50.66
N TYR A 756 162.66 32.34 49.92
CA TYR A 756 161.61 33.23 50.40
C TYR A 756 160.26 32.61 50.06
N PHE A 757 159.25 32.84 50.88
CA PHE A 757 157.92 32.28 50.70
C PHE A 757 156.96 33.37 50.28
N TYR A 758 155.98 33.07 49.44
CA TYR A 758 154.97 34.04 49.09
C TYR A 758 153.55 33.54 49.30
N THR A 759 152.65 34.49 49.49
CA THR A 759 151.20 34.34 49.37
C THR A 759 150.69 35.33 48.33
N ILE A 760 149.80 34.90 47.45
CA ILE A 760 149.14 35.74 46.44
C ILE A 760 147.64 35.60 46.62
N GLU A 761 146.93 36.72 46.63
CA GLU A 761 145.47 36.82 46.55
C GLU A 761 145.13 37.66 45.31
N ALA A 762 144.43 37.10 44.31
CA ALA A 762 144.04 37.82 43.08
C ALA A 762 142.58 37.54 42.68
N LYS A 763 141.95 38.46 41.94
CA LYS A 763 140.56 38.32 41.45
C LYS A 763 140.43 38.68 39.98
N GLY A 764 139.80 37.82 39.18
CA GLY A 764 139.48 37.99 37.77
C GLY A 764 138.22 38.81 37.50
N LEU A 765 138.11 39.40 36.31
CA LEU A 765 136.92 40.10 35.81
C LEU A 765 135.74 39.15 35.55
N ASP A 766 136.03 37.87 35.33
CA ASP A 766 135.07 36.74 35.30
C ASP A 766 134.64 36.28 36.70
N GLY A 767 135.11 36.94 37.77
CA GLY A 767 134.79 36.62 39.16
C GLY A 767 135.64 35.50 39.78
N ARG A 768 136.54 34.85 39.02
CA ARG A 768 137.44 33.81 39.56
C ARG A 768 138.46 34.39 40.54
N SER A 769 138.81 33.65 41.59
CA SER A 769 139.83 34.06 42.58
C SER A 769 141.05 33.14 42.54
N TYR A 770 142.22 33.70 42.77
CA TYR A 770 143.52 33.02 42.80
C TYR A 770 144.19 33.22 44.15
N ASP A 771 144.23 32.16 44.97
CA ASP A 771 144.95 32.15 46.25
C ASP A 771 146.13 31.18 46.17
N LEU A 772 147.34 31.69 45.91
CA LEU A 772 148.53 30.88 45.68
C LEU A 772 149.53 31.05 46.82
N LYS A 773 150.15 29.95 47.24
CA LYS A 773 151.28 29.98 48.18
C LYS A 773 152.44 29.20 47.58
N GLY A 774 153.64 29.73 47.71
CA GLY A 774 154.81 29.12 47.12
C GLY A 774 156.09 29.68 47.69
N HIS A 775 157.18 29.42 46.98
CA HIS A 775 158.47 29.96 47.32
C HIS A 775 159.16 30.50 46.08
N VAL A 776 160.02 31.48 46.31
CA VAL A 776 160.95 32.03 45.36
C VAL A 776 162.34 31.94 45.95
N THR A 777 163.30 31.45 45.18
CA THR A 777 164.70 31.39 45.60
C THR A 777 165.43 32.63 45.08
N VAL A 778 166.13 33.33 45.97
CA VAL A 778 167.06 34.43 45.66
C VAL A 778 168.47 33.85 45.66
N LEU A 779 169.19 34.00 44.55
CA LEU A 779 170.58 33.55 44.37
C LEU A 779 171.42 34.72 43.83
N ARG A 780 172.61 35.01 44.36
CA ARG A 780 173.49 36.05 43.82
C ARG A 780 174.85 35.55 43.40
#